data_AF-A0AAU1XQT3-F1
#
_entry.id   AF-A0AAU1XQT3-F1
#
_cell.length_a   1.000
_cell.length_b   1.000
_cell.length_c   1.000
_cell.angle_alpha   90.00
_cell.angle_beta   90.00
_cell.angle_gamma   90.00
#
_symmetry.space_group_name_H-M   'P 1'
#
loop_
_entity.id
_entity.type
_entity.pdbx_description
1 polymer ?
#
loop_
_entity_poly.entity_id
_entity_poly.type
_entity_poly.pdbx_seq_one_letter_code
_entity_poly.pdbx_strand_id
1 'polypeptide(L)'
;MVYEERESLTDPQATLETLQDNCASHPADTAARATRGVPIGDLDPLSLKTHPGPVNTASRAAGEPLTGLPGYVPRPHDRALADLVGAALAGESGRLFLVGESSTGRTRACREALRPLAEQGWRLWHPCESSHLDATLADLEQVGPRTVVWLYEAQRHLGAPSGDGERFSAVLRALLHDSARTPVLVLGTLSPANHRKYVIRPREYPQAWDVLAGQTVDVPDAFDAAAMETLTRLAESDTVLAGALGRARNGQVAQYLAGAPVLLERFRNASAPARAVLEAAMDYVRLGVGPHLPTACLAQAAEGYLSEAEREDAPGNWFAEALAEATTPITPTGADDAPLRVSTPCTADGHAPAMSSGGPFLRLASSLGQHAGITRRALCPPAPFWQAAADHLTDPEHLGTLARAALERHRLRWAERLAQKAAHWGETGALHQLAEAQERAGDDKDAERLFRQAADHDDTWALIRLAWLREEAGDGNDAERHLTRAGDLGDAYALTLLAGMREEAGDPHEAERLARQAADLGDDFALYSLAEIREEAGDHDGAERLVQQAARAGNIHPVYQLALQRAVAGDAHGAERLFMQAADDGDTSAMIGLADIREKAGDHDEAERLAQQAARDGDAEGLCRLASLRRAAADAHGAERLLSQAAEHGNTWALNELAQIREKAGNHDEAERLAQPERGAYRLGELSVTSALVCLAAMRARAGDHHSAERLARHAAHHGDTGALYRLAEIREEAGDRHEAERLALQAAGHGDGLALTHLAGRREEAGEYEEAERLARLAAQHGDAEALYRLAVGRERAGDARGAERLFTESADWGNTWALSRLAEMRERAGDRQGAERLARRAADRGSSMVSFFRSLWPHGLEADGTPSLPLRFASRARTPE
;
A
#
# COMPACT_ATOMS: atom_id res chain seq x y z
N MET A 1 37.05 18.37 -47.30
CA MET A 1 37.23 16.95 -47.65
C MET A 1 36.37 16.20 -46.63
N VAL A 2 35.24 15.59 -47.01
CA VAL A 2 35.12 14.38 -47.86
C VAL A 2 35.65 13.20 -47.02
N TYR A 3 34.77 12.36 -46.46
CA TYR A 3 34.31 11.04 -47.00
C TYR A 3 35.52 10.09 -47.25
N GLU A 4 35.52 8.77 -47.05
CA GLU A 4 34.54 7.68 -46.83
C GLU A 4 34.99 6.80 -45.61
N GLU A 5 34.31 5.81 -44.99
CA GLU A 5 32.95 5.19 -45.03
C GLU A 5 32.72 4.22 -43.80
N ARG A 6 31.44 3.87 -43.49
CA ARG A 6 30.81 2.54 -43.13
C ARG A 6 31.51 1.44 -42.27
N GLU A 7 30.85 0.39 -41.75
CA GLU A 7 29.46 0.03 -41.30
C GLU A 7 29.55 -1.33 -40.55
N SER A 8 28.78 -1.52 -39.46
CA SER A 8 28.06 -2.78 -39.19
C SER A 8 27.13 -2.61 -37.97
N LEU A 9 25.84 -2.44 -38.22
CA LEU A 9 24.80 -2.52 -37.18
C LEU A 9 24.58 -4.00 -36.84
N THR A 10 24.53 -4.35 -35.55
CA THR A 10 23.92 -5.62 -35.11
C THR A 10 22.42 -5.42 -34.93
N ASP A 11 21.66 -6.27 -35.60
CA ASP A 11 20.20 -6.20 -35.75
C ASP A 11 19.45 -6.48 -34.43
N PRO A 12 18.52 -5.59 -33.99
CA PRO A 12 17.67 -5.84 -32.84
C PRO A 12 16.83 -7.13 -32.93
N GLN A 13 16.36 -7.53 -34.12
CA GLN A 13 15.46 -8.69 -34.28
C GLN A 13 16.12 -10.02 -33.91
N ALA A 14 17.44 -10.15 -34.10
CA ALA A 14 18.19 -11.36 -33.74
C ALA A 14 18.12 -11.73 -32.25
N THR A 15 17.81 -10.75 -31.38
CA THR A 15 17.71 -10.95 -29.93
C THR A 15 16.42 -11.67 -29.51
N LEU A 16 15.35 -11.58 -30.31
CA LEU A 16 14.04 -12.16 -29.98
C LEU A 16 13.88 -13.61 -30.44
N GLU A 17 14.35 -13.96 -31.65
CA GLU A 17 14.32 -15.35 -32.14
C GLU A 17 15.17 -16.28 -31.25
N THR A 18 16.32 -15.77 -30.76
CA THR A 18 17.23 -16.50 -29.84
C THR A 18 16.58 -16.91 -28.51
N LEU A 19 15.47 -16.25 -28.11
CA LEU A 19 14.72 -16.59 -26.90
C LEU A 19 13.57 -17.59 -27.12
N GLN A 20 13.15 -17.86 -28.37
CA GLN A 20 12.07 -18.80 -28.66
C GLN A 20 12.57 -20.19 -29.13
N ASP A 21 13.70 -20.26 -29.84
CA ASP A 21 14.19 -21.51 -30.44
C ASP A 21 14.82 -22.52 -29.47
N ASN A 22 15.05 -22.14 -28.20
CA ASN A 22 15.64 -23.03 -27.18
C ASN A 22 14.70 -24.14 -26.68
N CYS A 23 13.46 -24.22 -27.17
CA CYS A 23 12.48 -25.25 -26.79
C CYS A 23 12.60 -26.59 -27.55
N ALA A 24 13.59 -26.77 -28.44
CA ALA A 24 13.62 -27.90 -29.39
C ALA A 24 14.96 -28.68 -29.50
N SER A 25 15.58 -29.09 -28.39
CA SER A 25 16.62 -30.14 -28.43
C SER A 25 16.56 -31.11 -27.22
N HIS A 26 17.26 -32.25 -27.32
CA HIS A 26 16.96 -33.46 -26.54
C HIS A 26 17.57 -33.53 -25.11
N PRO A 27 16.99 -34.35 -24.20
CA PRO A 27 17.21 -34.20 -22.76
C PRO A 27 18.37 -35.04 -22.17
N ALA A 28 19.40 -34.37 -21.62
CA ALA A 28 20.26 -34.88 -20.54
C ALA A 28 21.22 -33.79 -19.99
N ASP A 29 20.82 -33.04 -18.96
CA ASP A 29 21.68 -32.49 -17.87
C ASP A 29 20.98 -31.43 -16.98
N THR A 30 19.72 -31.67 -16.56
CA THR A 30 18.98 -30.82 -15.61
C THR A 30 19.40 -31.02 -14.15
N ALA A 31 20.71 -31.06 -13.88
CA ALA A 31 21.28 -31.51 -12.60
C ALA A 31 22.33 -30.57 -11.94
N ALA A 32 22.44 -29.30 -12.37
CA ALA A 32 23.44 -28.37 -11.81
C ALA A 32 23.08 -26.86 -11.82
N ARG A 33 21.81 -26.47 -11.60
CA ARG A 33 21.49 -25.08 -11.19
C ARG A 33 21.53 -24.97 -9.66
N ALA A 34 22.48 -24.18 -9.15
CA ALA A 34 22.66 -23.97 -7.71
C ALA A 34 21.44 -23.23 -7.12
N THR A 35 20.65 -23.93 -6.30
CA THR A 35 19.37 -23.42 -5.79
C THR A 35 19.60 -22.45 -4.62
N ARG A 36 19.14 -21.19 -4.75
CA ARG A 36 19.23 -20.17 -3.69
C ARG A 36 18.56 -20.65 -2.39
N GLY A 37 19.05 -20.14 -1.26
CA GLY A 37 18.57 -20.48 0.09
C GLY A 37 19.38 -21.57 0.81
N VAL A 38 19.13 -21.73 2.11
CA VAL A 38 19.79 -22.65 3.07
C VAL A 38 18.84 -23.81 3.40
N PRO A 39 19.30 -25.07 3.55
CA PRO A 39 18.42 -26.17 3.97
C PRO A 39 17.77 -25.88 5.34
N ILE A 40 16.46 -26.12 5.49
CA ILE A 40 15.73 -25.74 6.71
C ILE A 40 16.23 -26.52 7.94
N GLY A 41 16.70 -27.76 7.74
CA GLY A 41 17.30 -28.58 8.81
C GLY A 41 18.64 -28.05 9.34
N ASP A 42 19.33 -27.21 8.56
CA ASP A 42 20.64 -26.63 8.93
C ASP A 42 20.51 -25.23 9.56
N LEU A 43 19.29 -24.68 9.66
CA LEU A 43 19.04 -23.38 10.29
C LEU A 43 19.14 -23.49 11.82
N ASP A 44 19.97 -22.64 12.43
CA ASP A 44 20.01 -22.49 13.89
C ASP A 44 18.63 -22.04 14.41
N PRO A 45 18.18 -22.56 15.59
CA PRO A 45 16.92 -22.17 16.20
C PRO A 45 16.66 -20.66 16.38
N LEU A 46 17.69 -19.81 16.47
CA LEU A 46 17.54 -18.36 16.64
C LEU A 46 17.59 -17.57 15.31
N SER A 47 18.23 -18.11 14.27
CA SER A 47 18.51 -17.46 12.98
C SER A 47 17.28 -16.89 12.25
N LEU A 48 16.09 -17.41 12.51
CA LEU A 48 14.82 -16.87 11.97
C LEU A 48 14.24 -15.70 12.79
N LYS A 49 15.04 -15.06 13.67
CA LYS A 49 14.63 -13.96 14.58
C LYS A 49 13.55 -14.39 15.59
N THR A 50 13.61 -15.64 16.07
CA THR A 50 12.74 -16.15 17.14
C THR A 50 13.41 -16.00 18.51
N HIS A 51 12.86 -15.14 19.36
CA HIS A 51 13.42 -14.83 20.68
C HIS A 51 13.55 -16.07 21.59
N PRO A 52 14.68 -16.19 22.33
CA PRO A 52 14.77 -17.10 23.47
C PRO A 52 13.91 -16.57 24.62
N GLY A 53 13.10 -17.43 25.25
CA GLY A 53 12.26 -17.01 26.37
C GLY A 53 13.06 -16.65 27.63
N PRO A 54 12.51 -15.83 28.55
CA PRO A 54 13.22 -15.34 29.74
C PRO A 54 13.62 -16.48 30.69
N VAL A 55 14.92 -16.79 30.70
CA VAL A 55 15.52 -17.88 31.48
C VAL A 55 15.43 -17.62 32.99
N ASN A 56 14.97 -18.63 33.74
CA ASN A 56 14.98 -18.61 35.20
C ASN A 56 16.41 -18.75 35.75
N THR A 57 16.87 -17.78 36.54
CA THR A 57 18.24 -17.71 37.09
C THR A 57 18.61 -18.88 38.00
N ALA A 58 17.63 -19.63 38.51
CA ALA A 58 17.86 -20.84 39.32
C ALA A 58 18.60 -21.96 38.57
N SER A 59 18.42 -22.11 37.25
CA SER A 59 19.01 -23.23 36.50
C SER A 59 20.53 -23.14 36.31
N ARG A 60 21.13 -21.97 36.59
CA ARG A 60 22.56 -21.69 36.37
C ARG A 60 23.50 -22.48 37.29
N ALA A 61 22.98 -23.19 38.30
CA ALA A 61 23.77 -24.01 39.21
C ALA A 61 24.17 -25.40 38.66
N ALA A 62 23.51 -25.88 37.59
CA ALA A 62 23.67 -27.26 37.10
C ALA A 62 24.67 -27.44 35.94
N GLY A 63 24.98 -26.38 35.19
CA GLY A 63 25.95 -26.44 34.09
C GLY A 63 25.44 -27.03 32.77
N GLU A 64 24.14 -27.27 32.62
CA GLU A 64 23.55 -27.76 31.37
C GLU A 64 23.46 -26.67 30.28
N PRO A 65 23.68 -27.01 29.00
CA PRO A 65 23.58 -26.05 27.90
C PRO A 65 22.11 -25.74 27.53
N LEU A 66 21.73 -24.47 27.64
CA LEU A 66 20.38 -23.98 27.32
C LEU A 66 20.21 -23.79 25.79
N THR A 67 20.02 -24.88 25.05
CA THR A 67 19.86 -24.88 23.58
C THR A 67 18.41 -25.07 23.11
N GLY A 68 17.43 -24.91 23.99
CA GLY A 68 16.00 -25.08 23.69
C GLY A 68 15.22 -23.76 23.67
N LEU A 69 14.50 -23.50 22.58
CA LEU A 69 13.36 -22.57 22.63
C LEU A 69 12.26 -23.17 23.53
N PRO A 70 11.48 -22.35 24.27
CA PRO A 70 10.38 -22.85 25.09
C PRO A 70 9.33 -23.58 24.25
N GLY A 71 8.59 -24.48 24.89
CA GLY A 71 7.56 -25.32 24.26
C GLY A 71 6.57 -24.51 23.44
N TYR A 72 6.20 -25.01 22.26
CA TYR A 72 5.22 -24.33 21.42
C TYR A 72 3.79 -24.62 21.91
N VAL A 73 2.98 -23.57 21.97
CA VAL A 73 1.55 -23.65 22.34
C VAL A 73 0.76 -23.42 21.05
N PRO A 74 0.07 -24.43 20.51
CA PRO A 74 -0.72 -24.27 19.29
C PRO A 74 -1.88 -23.27 19.47
N ARG A 75 -2.19 -22.53 18.40
CA ARG A 75 -3.19 -21.47 18.30
C ARG A 75 -3.98 -21.60 16.99
N PRO A 76 -5.15 -20.95 16.84
CA PRO A 76 -6.02 -21.16 15.67
C PRO A 76 -5.36 -20.94 14.28
N HIS A 77 -4.41 -20.01 14.16
CA HIS A 77 -3.70 -19.74 12.91
C HIS A 77 -2.70 -20.83 12.50
N ASP A 78 -2.25 -21.68 13.44
CA ASP A 78 -1.36 -22.80 13.11
C ASP A 78 -2.04 -23.82 12.19
N ARG A 79 -3.39 -23.87 12.19
CA ARG A 79 -4.14 -24.68 11.25
C ARG A 79 -3.94 -24.21 9.80
N ALA A 80 -4.09 -22.91 9.53
CA ALA A 80 -3.88 -22.37 8.18
C ALA A 80 -2.43 -22.57 7.70
N LEU A 81 -1.45 -22.44 8.60
CA LEU A 81 -0.06 -22.79 8.32
C LEU A 81 0.13 -24.28 8.01
N ALA A 82 -0.50 -25.18 8.78
CA ALA A 82 -0.41 -26.62 8.57
C ALA A 82 -1.11 -27.07 7.28
N ASP A 83 -2.28 -26.51 6.97
CA ASP A 83 -3.04 -26.79 5.75
C ASP A 83 -2.23 -26.33 4.51
N LEU A 84 -1.61 -25.14 4.56
CA LEU A 84 -0.68 -24.62 3.53
C LEU A 84 0.57 -25.52 3.35
N VAL A 85 1.20 -25.92 4.45
CA VAL A 85 2.37 -26.82 4.43
C VAL A 85 1.99 -28.22 3.91
N GLY A 86 0.76 -28.67 4.17
CA GLY A 86 0.20 -29.89 3.59
C GLY A 86 0.09 -29.83 2.07
N ALA A 87 -0.47 -28.74 1.52
CA ALA A 87 -0.55 -28.51 0.08
C ALA A 87 0.85 -28.43 -0.57
N ALA A 88 1.80 -27.75 0.07
CA ALA A 88 3.18 -27.69 -0.39
C ALA A 88 3.87 -29.06 -0.42
N LEU A 89 3.60 -29.93 0.57
CA LEU A 89 4.07 -31.32 0.58
C LEU A 89 3.37 -32.21 -0.45
N ALA A 90 2.13 -31.88 -0.84
CA ALA A 90 1.43 -32.52 -1.96
C ALA A 90 1.97 -32.10 -3.34
N GLY A 91 2.76 -31.02 -3.40
CA GLY A 91 3.42 -30.53 -4.62
C GLY A 91 2.88 -29.21 -5.17
N GLU A 92 2.04 -28.49 -4.41
CA GLU A 92 1.45 -27.22 -4.82
C GLU A 92 2.31 -26.00 -4.40
N SER A 93 2.28 -24.91 -5.17
CA SER A 93 2.86 -23.63 -4.77
C SER A 93 1.83 -22.79 -4.00
N GLY A 94 2.23 -22.16 -2.90
CA GLY A 94 1.31 -21.46 -1.99
C GLY A 94 1.92 -20.24 -1.30
N ARG A 95 1.08 -19.36 -0.74
CA ARG A 95 1.49 -18.15 -0.03
C ARG A 95 0.64 -17.92 1.23
N LEU A 96 1.23 -17.45 2.34
CA LEU A 96 0.45 -17.06 3.53
C LEU A 96 1.17 -15.98 4.35
N PHE A 97 0.41 -14.99 4.81
CA PHE A 97 0.95 -13.85 5.56
C PHE A 97 0.27 -13.70 6.93
N LEU A 98 1.05 -13.81 8.00
CA LEU A 98 0.54 -13.63 9.36
C LEU A 98 0.46 -12.15 9.74
N VAL A 99 -0.76 -11.65 9.95
CA VAL A 99 -1.05 -10.29 10.39
C VAL A 99 -1.14 -10.25 11.92
N GLY A 100 -0.60 -9.22 12.56
CA GLY A 100 -0.70 -9.07 14.02
C GLY A 100 0.38 -8.17 14.60
N GLU A 101 0.24 -7.78 15.86
CA GLU A 101 1.13 -6.79 16.47
C GLU A 101 2.55 -7.33 16.74
N SER A 102 3.46 -6.46 17.20
CA SER A 102 4.80 -6.90 17.59
C SER A 102 4.72 -7.98 18.67
N SER A 103 5.60 -8.97 18.60
CA SER A 103 5.76 -10.00 19.63
C SER A 103 4.56 -10.94 19.87
N THR A 104 3.53 -10.95 19.01
CA THR A 104 2.34 -11.83 19.14
C THR A 104 2.59 -13.31 18.81
N GLY A 105 3.81 -13.67 18.41
CA GLY A 105 4.23 -15.05 18.10
C GLY A 105 4.34 -15.39 16.62
N ARG A 106 3.94 -14.51 15.69
CA ARG A 106 3.96 -14.71 14.22
C ARG A 106 5.20 -15.45 13.70
N THR A 107 6.40 -14.92 13.98
CA THR A 107 7.69 -15.49 13.58
C THR A 107 7.91 -16.92 14.13
N ARG A 108 7.42 -17.20 15.34
CA ARG A 108 7.50 -18.53 15.95
C ARG A 108 6.53 -19.50 15.30
N ALA A 109 5.28 -19.09 15.05
CA ALA A 109 4.29 -19.91 14.35
C ALA A 109 4.79 -20.38 12.98
N CYS A 110 5.30 -19.45 12.16
CA CYS A 110 5.93 -19.79 10.87
C CYS A 110 7.10 -20.77 11.06
N ARG A 111 8.03 -20.52 11.98
CA ARG A 111 9.17 -21.42 12.25
C ARG A 111 8.72 -22.84 12.64
N GLU A 112 7.68 -22.98 13.45
CA GLU A 112 7.18 -24.29 13.89
C GLU A 112 6.46 -25.04 12.76
N ALA A 113 5.74 -24.32 11.90
CA ALA A 113 5.14 -24.87 10.68
C ALA A 113 6.17 -25.39 9.66
N LEU A 114 7.41 -24.90 9.68
CA LEU A 114 8.47 -25.36 8.77
C LEU A 114 9.07 -26.73 9.11
N ARG A 115 8.79 -27.32 10.29
CA ARG A 115 9.39 -28.62 10.69
C ARG A 115 9.15 -29.75 9.68
N PRO A 116 7.93 -30.00 9.14
CA PRO A 116 7.70 -31.08 8.18
C PRO A 116 8.41 -30.86 6.84
N LEU A 117 8.67 -29.60 6.47
CA LEU A 117 9.42 -29.27 5.25
C LEU A 117 10.93 -29.55 5.42
N ALA A 118 11.48 -29.33 6.62
CA ALA A 118 12.86 -29.66 6.95
C ALA A 118 13.16 -31.15 6.77
N GLU A 119 12.25 -32.03 7.23
CA GLU A 119 12.36 -33.49 7.08
C GLU A 119 12.35 -33.96 5.61
N GLN A 120 11.80 -33.13 4.70
CA GLN A 120 11.71 -33.39 3.26
C GLN A 120 12.79 -32.65 2.44
N GLY A 121 13.80 -32.08 3.12
CA GLY A 121 14.96 -31.45 2.47
C GLY A 121 14.68 -30.10 1.81
N TRP A 122 13.62 -29.40 2.22
CA TRP A 122 13.31 -28.07 1.70
C TRP A 122 14.38 -27.03 2.10
N ARG A 123 14.49 -25.98 1.30
CA ARG A 123 15.36 -24.82 1.52
C ARG A 123 14.54 -23.62 1.99
N LEU A 124 15.19 -22.64 2.61
CA LEU A 124 14.63 -21.32 2.91
C LEU A 124 15.56 -20.23 2.36
N TRP A 125 14.97 -19.28 1.64
CA TRP A 125 15.60 -18.04 1.20
C TRP A 125 14.87 -16.86 1.83
N HIS A 126 15.59 -15.79 2.13
CA HIS A 126 15.01 -14.52 2.56
C HIS A 126 15.79 -13.35 1.94
N PRO A 127 15.17 -12.18 1.71
CA PRO A 127 15.88 -10.95 1.38
C PRO A 127 16.92 -10.59 2.45
N CYS A 128 18.05 -10.03 2.05
CA CYS A 128 19.00 -9.45 3.00
C CYS A 128 18.48 -8.06 3.45
N GLU A 129 18.63 -7.70 4.73
CA GLU A 129 18.21 -6.38 5.25
C GLU A 129 19.10 -5.21 4.75
N SER A 130 20.07 -5.47 3.87
CA SER A 130 21.03 -4.50 3.31
C SER A 130 21.46 -4.79 1.86
N SER A 131 20.64 -5.49 1.07
CA SER A 131 20.82 -5.61 -0.39
C SER A 131 19.95 -4.61 -1.16
N HIS A 132 20.47 -4.01 -2.23
CA HIS A 132 19.67 -3.24 -3.20
C HIS A 132 18.57 -4.12 -3.82
N LEU A 133 17.49 -3.50 -4.33
CA LEU A 133 16.37 -4.27 -4.86
C LEU A 133 16.79 -5.19 -6.02
N ASP A 134 17.50 -4.70 -7.03
CA ASP A 134 17.81 -5.51 -8.23
C ASP A 134 18.63 -6.77 -7.90
N ALA A 135 19.54 -6.68 -6.92
CA ALA A 135 20.27 -7.84 -6.39
C ALA A 135 19.33 -8.82 -5.65
N THR A 136 18.30 -8.31 -4.99
CA THR A 136 17.26 -9.10 -4.31
C THR A 136 16.29 -9.74 -5.31
N LEU A 137 15.98 -9.08 -6.44
CA LEU A 137 15.18 -9.63 -7.54
C LEU A 137 15.94 -10.73 -8.30
N ALA A 138 17.20 -10.48 -8.67
CA ALA A 138 18.06 -11.47 -9.31
C ALA A 138 18.26 -12.73 -8.45
N ASP A 139 18.27 -12.58 -7.12
CA ASP A 139 18.25 -13.69 -6.16
C ASP A 139 16.91 -14.45 -6.16
N LEU A 140 15.79 -13.73 -6.23
CA LEU A 140 14.43 -14.30 -6.23
C LEU A 140 14.13 -15.07 -7.53
N GLU A 141 14.66 -14.61 -8.67
CA GLU A 141 14.60 -15.34 -9.94
C GLU A 141 15.32 -16.70 -9.87
N GLN A 142 16.41 -16.78 -9.10
CA GLN A 142 17.23 -18.00 -8.89
C GLN A 142 16.64 -18.95 -7.82
N VAL A 143 15.49 -18.64 -7.22
CA VAL A 143 14.75 -19.58 -6.35
C VAL A 143 14.22 -20.74 -7.19
N GLY A 144 14.43 -21.97 -6.72
CA GLY A 144 13.96 -23.20 -7.37
C GLY A 144 13.00 -24.02 -6.50
N PRO A 145 12.57 -25.20 -6.98
CA PRO A 145 11.56 -26.01 -6.30
C PRO A 145 12.00 -26.49 -4.92
N ARG A 146 11.00 -26.68 -4.05
CA ARG A 146 11.14 -27.00 -2.62
C ARG A 146 11.87 -25.90 -1.83
N THR A 147 11.59 -24.64 -2.17
CA THR A 147 12.11 -23.48 -1.44
C THR A 147 10.99 -22.69 -0.76
N VAL A 148 11.26 -22.27 0.47
CA VAL A 148 10.46 -21.31 1.23
C VAL A 148 11.04 -19.91 1.02
N VAL A 149 10.23 -18.97 0.53
CA VAL A 149 10.54 -17.54 0.46
C VAL A 149 10.00 -16.90 1.75
N TRP A 150 10.91 -16.48 2.63
CA TRP A 150 10.60 -15.94 3.95
C TRP A 150 10.66 -14.40 3.98
N LEU A 151 9.49 -13.77 4.02
CA LEU A 151 9.30 -12.32 4.00
C LEU A 151 9.05 -11.78 5.42
N TYR A 152 10.12 -11.74 6.21
CA TYR A 152 10.12 -11.13 7.53
C TYR A 152 9.78 -9.62 7.44
N GLU A 153 8.72 -9.18 8.15
CA GLU A 153 8.17 -7.82 8.05
C GLU A 153 7.90 -7.39 6.58
N ALA A 154 7.12 -8.22 5.86
CA ALA A 154 6.89 -8.16 4.41
C ALA A 154 6.49 -6.78 3.85
N GLN A 155 5.92 -5.89 4.68
CA GLN A 155 5.65 -4.49 4.31
C GLN A 155 6.90 -3.71 3.84
N ARG A 156 8.11 -4.16 4.18
CA ARG A 156 9.38 -3.56 3.71
C ARG A 156 9.68 -3.83 2.24
N HIS A 157 9.11 -4.88 1.68
CA HIS A 157 9.29 -5.27 0.29
C HIS A 157 8.03 -4.95 -0.52
N LEU A 158 6.86 -5.36 -0.02
CA LEU A 158 5.56 -5.09 -0.66
C LEU A 158 5.09 -3.63 -0.58
N GLY A 159 5.81 -2.78 0.15
CA GLY A 159 5.52 -1.36 0.35
C GLY A 159 6.76 -0.48 0.25
N ALA A 160 7.78 -0.92 -0.50
CA ALA A 160 8.90 -0.08 -0.91
C ALA A 160 8.41 1.04 -1.86
N PRO A 161 9.02 2.23 -1.82
CA PRO A 161 8.57 3.41 -2.59
C PRO A 161 8.83 3.26 -4.10
N SER A 162 8.52 4.30 -4.87
CA SER A 162 8.96 4.45 -6.27
C SER A 162 8.60 3.31 -7.24
N GLY A 163 7.56 2.52 -6.93
CA GLY A 163 7.17 1.34 -7.71
C GLY A 163 8.03 0.09 -7.47
N ASP A 164 9.08 0.17 -6.65
CA ASP A 164 10.00 -0.94 -6.38
C ASP A 164 9.31 -2.09 -5.62
N GLY A 165 8.32 -1.77 -4.76
CA GLY A 165 7.49 -2.78 -4.11
C GLY A 165 6.53 -3.50 -5.05
N GLU A 166 6.13 -2.84 -6.16
CA GLU A 166 5.33 -3.45 -7.22
C GLU A 166 6.19 -4.35 -8.11
N ARG A 167 7.41 -3.93 -8.46
CA ARG A 167 8.41 -4.78 -9.15
C ARG A 167 8.69 -6.05 -8.35
N PHE A 168 8.94 -5.93 -7.05
CA PHE A 168 9.12 -7.09 -6.16
C PHE A 168 7.90 -8.02 -6.13
N SER A 169 6.70 -7.44 -6.02
CA SER A 169 5.46 -8.20 -5.98
C SER A 169 5.17 -8.92 -7.29
N ALA A 170 5.46 -8.31 -8.44
CA ALA A 170 5.32 -8.93 -9.76
C ALA A 170 6.24 -10.15 -9.92
N VAL A 171 7.53 -10.05 -9.55
CA VAL A 171 8.47 -11.19 -9.60
C VAL A 171 8.04 -12.31 -8.63
N LEU A 172 7.56 -11.95 -7.44
CA LEU A 172 7.02 -12.92 -6.47
C LEU A 172 5.78 -13.65 -7.01
N ARG A 173 4.88 -12.96 -7.73
CA ARG A 173 3.74 -13.57 -8.41
C ARG A 173 4.19 -14.50 -9.54
N ALA A 174 5.16 -14.09 -10.36
CA ALA A 174 5.70 -14.93 -11.43
C ALA A 174 6.29 -16.24 -10.87
N LEU A 175 7.09 -16.16 -9.80
CA LEU A 175 7.65 -17.33 -9.10
C LEU A 175 6.56 -18.31 -8.59
N LEU A 176 5.42 -17.78 -8.11
CA LEU A 176 4.29 -18.59 -7.63
C LEU A 176 3.46 -19.25 -8.75
N HIS A 177 3.56 -18.77 -10.00
CA HIS A 177 2.83 -19.32 -11.15
C HIS A 177 3.70 -20.19 -12.07
N ASP A 178 5.02 -20.20 -11.86
CA ASP A 178 5.98 -20.96 -12.66
C ASP A 178 5.94 -22.46 -12.32
N SER A 179 5.39 -23.24 -13.24
CA SER A 179 5.28 -24.71 -13.13
C SER A 179 6.63 -25.43 -13.18
N ALA A 180 7.69 -24.81 -13.72
CA ALA A 180 9.05 -25.37 -13.71
C ALA A 180 9.78 -25.11 -12.37
N ARG A 181 9.29 -24.19 -11.54
CA ARG A 181 9.81 -23.92 -10.18
C ARG A 181 8.92 -24.46 -9.05
N THR A 182 7.70 -24.91 -9.34
CA THR A 182 6.78 -25.51 -8.36
C THR A 182 7.34 -26.80 -7.74
N PRO A 183 7.17 -27.04 -6.41
CA PRO A 183 6.47 -26.20 -5.43
C PRO A 183 7.37 -25.13 -4.78
N VAL A 184 6.82 -23.93 -4.62
CA VAL A 184 7.41 -22.82 -3.84
C VAL A 184 6.41 -22.35 -2.77
N LEU A 185 6.91 -22.08 -1.57
CA LEU A 185 6.10 -21.60 -0.44
C LEU A 185 6.51 -20.17 -0.08
N VAL A 186 5.61 -19.18 -0.17
CA VAL A 186 5.86 -17.84 0.38
C VAL A 186 5.26 -17.75 1.78
N LEU A 187 6.08 -17.42 2.78
CA LEU A 187 5.61 -17.12 4.14
C LEU A 187 6.05 -15.72 4.52
N GLY A 188 5.14 -14.90 5.03
CA GLY A 188 5.44 -13.54 5.48
C GLY A 188 4.77 -13.14 6.78
N THR A 189 5.18 -11.99 7.32
CA THR A 189 4.56 -11.39 8.52
C THR A 189 4.29 -9.91 8.30
N LEU A 190 3.09 -9.44 8.65
CA LEU A 190 2.66 -8.05 8.51
C LEU A 190 2.17 -7.48 9.85
N SER A 191 2.31 -6.17 10.07
CA SER A 191 1.60 -5.48 11.15
C SER A 191 0.21 -5.02 10.69
N PRO A 192 -0.81 -4.92 11.56
CA PRO A 192 -2.18 -4.57 11.14
C PRO A 192 -2.25 -3.19 10.49
N ALA A 193 -1.46 -2.24 10.98
CA ALA A 193 -1.34 -0.89 10.40
C ALA A 193 -0.81 -0.88 8.95
N ASN A 194 0.01 -1.86 8.55
CA ASN A 194 0.43 -2.01 7.16
C ASN A 194 -0.53 -2.90 6.36
N HIS A 195 -1.09 -3.96 6.95
CA HIS A 195 -2.13 -4.77 6.31
C HIS A 195 -3.32 -3.91 5.84
N ARG A 196 -3.75 -2.94 6.65
CA ARG A 196 -4.79 -1.94 6.32
C ARG A 196 -4.56 -1.18 5.01
N LYS A 197 -3.32 -1.01 4.54
CA LYS A 197 -3.01 -0.39 3.23
C LYS A 197 -3.45 -1.24 2.03
N TYR A 198 -3.60 -2.55 2.24
CA TYR A 198 -3.90 -3.55 1.22
C TYR A 198 -5.24 -4.28 1.49
N VAL A 199 -6.08 -3.78 2.39
CA VAL A 199 -7.45 -4.33 2.58
C VAL A 199 -8.34 -3.96 1.39
N ILE A 200 -8.22 -2.74 0.90
CA ILE A 200 -8.84 -2.27 -0.35
C ILE A 200 -7.75 -2.22 -1.42
N ARG A 201 -8.02 -2.71 -2.64
CA ARG A 201 -7.04 -2.69 -3.76
C ARG A 201 -6.62 -1.26 -4.08
N PRO A 202 -5.37 -0.84 -3.77
CA PRO A 202 -4.93 0.53 -3.96
C PRO A 202 -4.49 0.73 -5.41
N ARG A 203 -4.71 1.93 -5.97
CA ARG A 203 -4.18 2.29 -7.30
C ARG A 203 -2.65 2.27 -7.34
N GLU A 204 -2.02 2.55 -6.20
CA GLU A 204 -0.56 2.67 -6.04
C GLU A 204 0.16 1.32 -5.88
N TYR A 205 -0.53 0.25 -5.46
CA TYR A 205 0.09 -1.06 -5.18
C TYR A 205 -0.77 -2.29 -5.61
N PRO A 206 -1.19 -2.39 -6.87
CA PRO A 206 -2.04 -3.50 -7.35
C PRO A 206 -1.36 -4.89 -7.30
N GLN A 207 -0.07 -5.02 -7.59
CA GLN A 207 0.67 -6.30 -7.55
C GLN A 207 0.87 -6.77 -6.10
N ALA A 208 1.21 -5.86 -5.19
CA ALA A 208 1.32 -6.16 -3.76
C ALA A 208 -0.03 -6.55 -3.16
N TRP A 209 -1.12 -5.95 -3.63
CA TRP A 209 -2.47 -6.40 -3.29
C TRP A 209 -2.75 -7.80 -3.81
N ASP A 210 -2.51 -8.09 -5.10
CA ASP A 210 -2.69 -9.44 -5.67
C ASP A 210 -1.82 -10.51 -4.93
N VAL A 211 -0.67 -10.14 -4.35
CA VAL A 211 0.16 -11.01 -3.50
C VAL A 211 -0.49 -11.33 -2.15
N LEU A 212 -1.18 -10.37 -1.53
CA LEU A 212 -1.75 -10.51 -0.18
C LEU A 212 -3.22 -10.97 -0.17
N ALA A 213 -3.98 -10.63 -1.20
CA ALA A 213 -5.41 -10.90 -1.33
C ALA A 213 -5.73 -12.39 -1.11
N GLY A 214 -6.76 -12.64 -0.30
CA GLY A 214 -7.22 -13.98 0.09
C GLY A 214 -6.25 -14.82 0.94
N GLN A 215 -5.04 -14.34 1.28
CA GLN A 215 -3.96 -15.15 1.86
C GLN A 215 -3.34 -14.54 3.14
N THR A 216 -4.10 -13.72 3.87
CA THR A 216 -3.70 -13.19 5.18
C THR A 216 -4.45 -13.86 6.32
N VAL A 217 -3.79 -14.03 7.47
CA VAL A 217 -4.37 -14.65 8.68
C VAL A 217 -3.98 -13.86 9.92
N ASP A 218 -4.96 -13.44 10.71
CA ASP A 218 -4.73 -12.71 11.95
C ASP A 218 -4.19 -13.61 13.07
N VAL A 219 -3.22 -13.06 13.81
CA VAL A 219 -2.54 -13.65 14.96
C VAL A 219 -2.86 -12.79 16.19
N PRO A 220 -3.89 -13.14 16.98
CA PRO A 220 -4.36 -12.30 18.08
C PRO A 220 -3.31 -12.05 19.15
N ASP A 221 -3.47 -10.93 19.85
CA ASP A 221 -2.61 -10.56 20.98
C ASP A 221 -2.72 -11.52 22.17
N ALA A 222 -3.93 -11.96 22.48
CA ALA A 222 -4.19 -12.84 23.63
C ALA A 222 -4.28 -14.31 23.21
N PHE A 223 -3.79 -15.20 24.07
CA PHE A 223 -4.06 -16.64 23.96
C PHE A 223 -5.51 -16.90 24.37
N ASP A 224 -6.23 -17.68 23.54
CA ASP A 224 -7.59 -18.14 23.84
C ASP A 224 -7.61 -19.21 24.95
N ALA A 225 -8.80 -19.65 25.35
CA ALA A 225 -8.97 -20.62 26.44
C ALA A 225 -8.27 -21.97 26.19
N ALA A 226 -8.24 -22.47 24.94
CA ALA A 226 -7.62 -23.76 24.60
C ALA A 226 -6.08 -23.64 24.52
N ALA A 227 -5.58 -22.51 24.01
CA ALA A 227 -4.17 -22.17 24.08
C ALA A 227 -3.71 -21.99 25.55
N MET A 228 -4.50 -21.35 26.41
CA MET A 228 -4.20 -21.19 27.84
C MET A 228 -4.22 -22.51 28.62
N GLU A 229 -5.15 -23.43 28.31
CA GLU A 229 -5.14 -24.78 28.89
C GLU A 229 -3.88 -25.56 28.47
N THR A 230 -3.53 -25.50 27.19
CA THR A 230 -2.35 -26.20 26.65
C THR A 230 -1.04 -25.61 27.19
N LEU A 231 -0.96 -24.28 27.34
CA LEU A 231 0.12 -23.58 28.04
C LEU A 231 0.25 -24.05 29.49
N THR A 232 -0.88 -24.17 30.21
CA THR A 232 -0.90 -24.62 31.62
C THR A 232 -0.32 -26.03 31.75
N ARG A 233 -0.70 -26.93 30.84
CA ARG A 233 -0.18 -28.31 30.78
C ARG A 233 1.32 -28.37 30.47
N LEU A 234 1.79 -27.54 29.54
CA LEU A 234 3.23 -27.48 29.18
C LEU A 234 4.07 -26.87 30.31
N ALA A 235 3.54 -25.87 31.02
CA ALA A 235 4.16 -25.21 32.17
C ALA A 235 4.42 -26.14 33.37
N GLU A 236 3.81 -27.33 33.43
CA GLU A 236 4.17 -28.37 34.42
C GLU A 236 5.61 -28.90 34.21
N SER A 237 6.15 -28.74 33.00
CA SER A 237 7.48 -29.23 32.60
C SER A 237 8.43 -28.12 32.11
N ASP A 238 7.90 -27.06 31.49
CA ASP A 238 8.67 -25.93 30.98
C ASP A 238 8.64 -24.75 31.97
N THR A 239 9.77 -24.52 32.64
CA THR A 239 9.91 -23.46 33.65
C THR A 239 9.85 -22.03 33.08
N VAL A 240 10.08 -21.85 31.78
CA VAL A 240 9.99 -20.55 31.09
C VAL A 240 8.52 -20.26 30.77
N LEU A 241 7.77 -21.26 30.29
CA LEU A 241 6.31 -21.16 30.13
C LEU A 241 5.60 -20.96 31.48
N ALA A 242 6.03 -21.64 32.56
CA ALA A 242 5.52 -21.41 33.90
C ALA A 242 5.78 -19.98 34.41
N GLY A 243 7.00 -19.46 34.16
CA GLY A 243 7.36 -18.07 34.45
C GLY A 243 6.52 -17.05 33.67
N ALA A 244 6.14 -17.37 32.43
CA ALA A 244 5.26 -16.53 31.62
C ALA A 244 3.79 -16.62 32.06
N LEU A 245 3.26 -17.82 32.31
CA LEU A 245 1.89 -18.06 32.76
C LEU A 245 1.55 -17.29 34.05
N GLY A 246 2.49 -17.22 35.00
CA GLY A 246 2.32 -16.49 36.25
C GLY A 246 2.53 -14.96 36.19
N ARG A 247 2.87 -14.39 35.02
CA ARG A 247 3.30 -12.97 34.89
C ARG A 247 2.73 -12.22 33.68
N ALA A 248 2.39 -12.92 32.60
CA ALA A 248 1.70 -12.34 31.46
C ALA A 248 0.32 -11.83 31.90
N ARG A 249 -0.07 -10.65 31.40
CA ARG A 249 -1.40 -10.07 31.66
C ARG A 249 -2.30 -10.31 30.46
N ASN A 250 -3.60 -10.44 30.70
CA ASN A 250 -4.63 -10.50 29.65
C ASN A 250 -4.35 -11.54 28.53
N GLY A 251 -3.69 -12.66 28.84
CA GLY A 251 -3.33 -13.69 27.87
C GLY A 251 -2.19 -13.33 26.89
N GLN A 252 -1.51 -12.19 27.06
CA GLN A 252 -0.39 -11.73 26.19
C GLN A 252 0.93 -12.47 26.50
N VAL A 253 0.90 -13.80 26.36
CA VAL A 253 1.99 -14.71 26.76
C VAL A 253 3.17 -14.63 25.78
N ALA A 254 2.90 -14.55 24.47
CA ALA A 254 3.96 -14.42 23.45
C ALA A 254 4.76 -13.12 23.63
N GLN A 255 4.09 -12.01 23.93
CA GLN A 255 4.70 -10.70 24.16
C GLN A 255 5.58 -10.71 25.42
N TYR A 256 5.16 -11.42 26.47
CA TYR A 256 5.98 -11.64 27.66
C TYR A 256 7.22 -12.49 27.36
N LEU A 257 7.06 -13.58 26.60
CA LEU A 257 8.16 -14.47 26.21
C LEU A 257 9.19 -13.78 25.31
N ALA A 258 8.77 -12.85 24.45
CA ALA A 258 9.64 -11.99 23.65
C ALA A 258 10.13 -10.72 24.39
N GLY A 259 9.97 -10.66 25.72
CA GLY A 259 10.55 -9.60 26.56
C GLY A 259 9.98 -8.19 26.37
N ALA A 260 8.96 -7.98 25.55
CA ALA A 260 8.44 -6.66 25.21
C ALA A 260 7.99 -5.82 26.44
N PRO A 261 7.33 -6.40 27.48
CA PRO A 261 7.05 -5.67 28.73
C PRO A 261 8.32 -5.23 29.48
N VAL A 262 9.38 -6.03 29.43
CA VAL A 262 10.65 -5.76 30.13
C VAL A 262 11.48 -4.69 29.39
N LEU A 263 11.44 -4.67 28.06
CA LEU A 263 11.98 -3.57 27.25
C LEU A 263 11.30 -2.24 27.57
N LEU A 264 9.96 -2.24 27.71
CA LEU A 264 9.18 -1.06 28.09
C LEU A 264 9.41 -0.63 29.54
N GLU A 265 9.60 -1.57 30.47
CA GLU A 265 9.98 -1.27 31.86
C GLU A 265 11.39 -0.68 31.95
N ARG A 266 12.36 -1.24 31.21
CA ARG A 266 13.71 -0.67 31.11
C ARG A 266 13.69 0.74 30.51
N PHE A 267 12.96 0.98 29.43
CA PHE A 267 12.83 2.32 28.85
C PHE A 267 12.26 3.35 29.85
N ARG A 268 11.26 2.96 30.66
CA ARG A 268 10.67 3.82 31.70
C ARG A 268 11.59 4.10 32.88
N ASN A 269 12.48 3.17 33.20
CA ASN A 269 13.40 3.23 34.33
C ASN A 269 14.83 3.63 33.93
N ALA A 270 15.06 3.98 32.65
CA ALA A 270 16.36 4.35 32.12
C ALA A 270 16.86 5.70 32.67
N SER A 271 18.18 5.90 32.70
CA SER A 271 18.77 7.21 32.98
C SER A 271 18.30 8.27 31.97
N ALA A 272 18.31 9.54 32.34
CA ALA A 272 17.95 10.62 31.40
C ALA A 272 18.79 10.60 30.11
N PRO A 273 20.13 10.42 30.15
CA PRO A 273 20.95 10.16 28.96
C PRO A 273 20.49 8.96 28.11
N ALA A 274 20.28 7.77 28.71
CA ALA A 274 19.86 6.58 27.96
C ALA A 274 18.44 6.73 27.37
N ARG A 275 17.53 7.34 28.13
CA ARG A 275 16.17 7.68 27.69
C ARG A 275 16.20 8.65 26.51
N ALA A 276 17.02 9.69 26.53
CA ALA A 276 17.17 10.64 25.41
C ALA A 276 17.64 9.95 24.11
N VAL A 277 18.61 9.04 24.19
CA VAL A 277 19.07 8.25 23.02
C VAL A 277 17.97 7.32 22.50
N LEU A 278 17.19 6.70 23.40
CA LEU A 278 16.06 5.85 23.02
C LEU A 278 14.90 6.65 22.42
N GLU A 279 14.59 7.84 22.95
CA GLU A 279 13.56 8.74 22.42
C GLU A 279 13.92 9.28 21.02
N ALA A 280 15.19 9.60 20.76
CA ALA A 280 15.68 9.96 19.43
C ALA A 280 15.54 8.78 18.43
N ALA A 281 15.95 7.57 18.81
CA ALA A 281 15.81 6.38 17.97
C ALA A 281 14.34 6.01 17.69
N MET A 282 13.48 6.15 18.70
CA MET A 282 12.03 6.03 18.59
C MET A 282 11.43 7.02 17.58
N ASP A 283 11.88 8.28 17.61
CA ASP A 283 11.39 9.32 16.71
C ASP A 283 11.85 9.11 15.26
N TYR A 284 13.06 8.60 15.02
CA TYR A 284 13.49 8.21 13.68
C TYR A 284 12.63 7.07 13.12
N VAL A 285 12.48 5.98 13.90
CA VAL A 285 11.75 4.79 13.46
C VAL A 285 10.26 5.05 13.23
N ARG A 286 9.59 5.85 14.08
CA ARG A 286 8.16 6.17 13.87
C ARG A 286 7.90 7.12 12.71
N LEU A 287 8.91 7.91 12.30
CA LEU A 287 8.81 8.83 11.16
C LEU A 287 9.23 8.19 9.84
N GLY A 288 9.56 6.89 9.84
CA GLY A 288 9.81 6.11 8.63
C GLY A 288 11.29 5.96 8.26
N VAL A 289 12.23 6.43 9.09
CA VAL A 289 13.63 5.99 8.94
C VAL A 289 13.71 4.52 9.36
N GLY A 290 14.42 3.72 8.57
CA GLY A 290 14.55 2.29 8.78
C GLY A 290 15.15 1.92 10.15
N PRO A 291 15.05 0.64 10.55
CA PRO A 291 15.46 0.19 11.89
C PRO A 291 16.97 0.23 12.12
N HIS A 292 17.79 0.73 11.19
CA HIS A 292 19.24 0.83 11.27
C HIS A 292 19.68 2.30 11.19
N LEU A 293 20.12 2.85 12.33
CA LEU A 293 20.39 4.27 12.52
C LEU A 293 21.90 4.50 12.74
N PRO A 294 22.55 5.45 12.06
CA PRO A 294 23.97 5.74 12.29
C PRO A 294 24.22 6.26 13.72
N THR A 295 25.23 5.73 14.43
CA THR A 295 25.53 6.15 15.81
C THR A 295 25.79 7.66 15.94
N ALA A 296 26.45 8.29 14.96
CA ALA A 296 26.70 9.74 14.98
C ALA A 296 25.39 10.56 14.88
N CYS A 297 24.44 10.11 14.05
CA CYS A 297 23.12 10.73 13.93
C CYS A 297 22.37 10.67 15.27
N LEU A 298 22.39 9.51 15.94
CA LEU A 298 21.77 9.36 17.26
C LEU A 298 22.46 10.18 18.37
N ALA A 299 23.78 10.36 18.31
CA ALA A 299 24.51 11.20 19.28
C ALA A 299 24.05 12.66 19.22
N GLN A 300 24.09 13.26 18.03
CA GLN A 300 23.70 14.66 17.82
C GLN A 300 22.18 14.86 18.02
N ALA A 301 21.34 13.88 17.65
CA ALA A 301 19.90 13.97 17.86
C ALA A 301 19.51 13.92 19.34
N ALA A 302 20.16 13.05 20.14
CA ALA A 302 19.84 12.82 21.55
C ALA A 302 20.05 14.07 22.43
N GLU A 303 20.97 14.97 22.07
CA GLU A 303 21.16 16.27 22.74
C GLU A 303 19.88 17.12 22.82
N GLY A 304 18.96 16.96 21.85
CA GLY A 304 17.68 17.66 21.81
C GLY A 304 16.60 17.12 22.76
N TYR A 305 16.82 15.96 23.37
CA TYR A 305 15.86 15.27 24.25
C TYR A 305 16.22 15.36 25.74
N LEU A 306 17.38 15.93 26.06
CA LEU A 306 17.78 16.28 27.42
C LEU A 306 17.34 17.72 27.74
N SER A 307 16.77 17.94 28.92
CA SER A 307 16.54 19.30 29.42
C SER A 307 17.86 20.04 29.71
N GLU A 308 17.77 21.34 29.98
CA GLU A 308 18.96 22.16 30.27
C GLU A 308 19.75 21.63 31.48
N ALA A 309 19.07 21.33 32.60
CA ALA A 309 19.69 20.72 33.77
C ALA A 309 20.25 19.31 33.50
N GLU A 310 19.51 18.46 32.77
CA GLU A 310 19.99 17.11 32.41
C GLU A 310 21.23 17.14 31.49
N ARG A 311 21.53 18.26 30.81
CA ARG A 311 22.77 18.46 30.04
C ARG A 311 23.91 19.04 30.86
N GLU A 312 23.62 19.85 31.88
CA GLU A 312 24.62 20.39 32.81
C GLU A 312 25.13 19.31 33.79
N ASP A 313 24.25 18.42 34.24
CA ASP A 313 24.59 17.27 35.10
C ASP A 313 25.22 16.08 34.32
N ALA A 314 25.24 16.12 32.98
CA ALA A 314 25.74 15.03 32.15
C ALA A 314 27.29 14.93 32.17
N PRO A 315 27.88 13.74 32.35
CA PRO A 315 29.33 13.57 32.28
C PRO A 315 29.86 13.79 30.85
N GLY A 316 31.13 14.16 30.71
CA GLY A 316 31.74 14.47 29.40
C GLY A 316 31.75 13.32 28.38
N ASN A 317 31.42 12.10 28.82
CA ASN A 317 31.27 10.88 28.03
C ASN A 317 29.82 10.33 28.04
N TRP A 318 28.81 11.14 28.41
CA TRP A 318 27.42 10.72 28.64
C TRP A 318 26.85 9.84 27.53
N PHE A 319 27.11 10.13 26.26
CA PHE A 319 26.56 9.36 25.15
C PHE A 319 27.09 7.92 25.12
N ALA A 320 28.35 7.70 25.51
CA ALA A 320 28.93 6.36 25.59
C ALA A 320 28.34 5.55 26.77
N GLU A 321 28.04 6.21 27.90
CA GLU A 321 27.41 5.57 29.06
C GLU A 321 25.92 5.29 28.80
N ALA A 322 25.20 6.26 28.22
CA ALA A 322 23.83 6.13 27.75
C ALA A 322 23.68 4.97 26.74
N LEU A 323 24.62 4.86 25.81
CA LEU A 323 24.64 3.77 24.83
C LEU A 323 24.98 2.43 25.47
N ALA A 324 25.89 2.37 26.43
CA ALA A 324 26.19 1.14 27.17
C ALA A 324 24.98 0.65 28.00
N GLU A 325 24.24 1.56 28.63
CA GLU A 325 22.97 1.24 29.30
C GLU A 325 21.92 0.74 28.30
N ALA A 326 21.69 1.49 27.21
CA ALA A 326 20.69 1.16 26.20
C ALA A 326 21.00 -0.10 25.37
N THR A 327 22.28 -0.52 25.31
CA THR A 327 22.72 -1.76 24.64
C THR A 327 22.94 -2.94 25.59
N THR A 328 22.75 -2.77 26.90
CA THR A 328 22.82 -3.88 27.86
C THR A 328 21.70 -4.91 27.58
N PRO A 329 21.99 -6.20 27.36
CA PRO A 329 20.95 -7.22 27.12
C PRO A 329 20.01 -7.47 28.31
N ILE A 330 18.82 -8.00 28.05
CA ILE A 330 17.90 -8.51 29.08
C ILE A 330 18.28 -9.93 29.52
N THR A 331 18.68 -10.80 28.58
CA THR A 331 19.11 -12.18 28.87
C THR A 331 20.62 -12.35 28.67
N PRO A 332 21.31 -13.21 29.45
CA PRO A 332 22.75 -13.45 29.30
C PRO A 332 23.12 -14.41 28.16
N THR A 333 22.14 -14.82 27.34
CA THR A 333 22.29 -15.83 26.27
C THR A 333 21.73 -15.38 24.91
N GLY A 334 21.10 -14.21 24.81
CA GLY A 334 20.57 -13.64 23.57
C GLY A 334 21.10 -12.23 23.31
N ALA A 335 21.68 -11.99 22.13
CA ALA A 335 22.18 -10.67 21.72
C ALA A 335 21.07 -9.71 21.23
N ASP A 336 19.86 -10.22 20.99
CA ASP A 336 18.74 -9.46 20.41
C ASP A 336 17.75 -8.88 21.46
N ASP A 337 17.97 -9.13 22.75
CA ASP A 337 17.05 -8.71 23.82
C ASP A 337 17.47 -7.36 24.47
N ALA A 338 17.87 -6.36 23.68
CA ALA A 338 18.32 -5.04 24.16
C ALA A 338 17.46 -3.89 23.58
N PRO A 339 17.25 -2.77 24.31
CA PRO A 339 16.54 -1.58 23.79
C PRO A 339 17.11 -1.04 22.47
N LEU A 340 18.45 -0.96 22.38
CA LEU A 340 19.21 -0.79 21.15
C LEU A 340 20.22 -1.94 21.02
N ARG A 341 20.51 -2.40 19.80
CA ARG A 341 21.65 -3.30 19.52
C ARG A 341 22.64 -2.64 18.55
N VAL A 342 23.92 -2.99 18.63
CA VAL A 342 24.87 -2.72 17.54
C VAL A 342 24.55 -3.66 16.37
N SER A 343 24.46 -3.11 15.16
CA SER A 343 24.16 -3.85 13.92
C SER A 343 25.28 -3.57 12.91
N THR A 344 25.76 -4.60 12.23
CA THR A 344 26.64 -4.47 11.06
C THR A 344 25.84 -4.87 9.81
N PRO A 345 25.81 -4.05 8.75
CA PRO A 345 25.21 -4.45 7.48
C PRO A 345 25.98 -5.64 6.89
N CYS A 346 25.27 -6.68 6.47
CA CYS A 346 25.87 -7.82 5.79
C CYS A 346 25.84 -7.60 4.27
N THR A 347 26.96 -7.87 3.59
CA THR A 347 26.95 -8.01 2.12
C THR A 347 26.42 -9.38 1.72
N ALA A 348 25.98 -9.53 0.46
CA ALA A 348 25.42 -10.78 -0.06
C ALA A 348 26.40 -11.96 -0.04
N ASP A 349 27.72 -11.70 -0.05
CA ASP A 349 28.78 -12.70 -0.11
C ASP A 349 29.35 -13.10 1.27
N GLY A 350 28.66 -12.73 2.36
CA GLY A 350 29.08 -13.05 3.74
C GLY A 350 30.36 -12.35 4.21
N HIS A 351 30.92 -11.46 3.39
CA HIS A 351 32.07 -10.63 3.75
C HIS A 351 31.59 -9.34 4.43
N ALA A 352 32.28 -8.92 5.49
CA ALA A 352 32.02 -7.62 6.09
C ALA A 352 32.34 -6.50 5.05
N PRO A 353 31.48 -5.49 4.86
CA PRO A 353 31.77 -4.41 3.94
C PRO A 353 33.01 -3.64 4.42
N ALA A 354 33.85 -3.21 3.48
CA ALA A 354 34.94 -2.29 3.80
C ALA A 354 34.34 -1.01 4.42
N MET A 355 34.87 -0.57 5.56
CA MET A 355 34.27 0.52 6.35
C MET A 355 34.40 1.89 5.66
N SER A 356 33.42 2.22 4.82
CA SER A 356 33.24 3.53 4.20
C SER A 356 32.76 4.57 5.22
N SER A 357 33.71 5.05 6.05
CA SER A 357 33.69 6.25 6.92
C SER A 357 32.57 6.45 7.95
N GLY A 358 31.42 5.78 7.84
CA GLY A 358 30.37 5.74 8.85
C GLY A 358 30.76 4.86 10.05
N GLY A 359 30.40 5.30 11.26
CA GLY A 359 30.49 4.48 12.47
C GLY A 359 29.49 3.31 12.47
N PRO A 360 29.45 2.51 13.56
CA PRO A 360 28.48 1.43 13.68
C PRO A 360 27.03 1.92 13.51
N PHE A 361 26.16 1.03 13.02
CA PHE A 361 24.73 1.24 13.02
C PHE A 361 24.12 0.70 14.32
N LEU A 362 23.07 1.34 14.80
CA LEU A 362 22.29 0.93 15.95
C LEU A 362 20.87 0.57 15.51
N ARG A 363 20.31 -0.49 16.09
CA ARG A 363 18.95 -0.94 15.81
C ARG A 363 18.06 -0.93 17.05
N LEU A 364 16.93 -0.26 16.95
CA LEU A 364 15.89 -0.19 17.97
C LEU A 364 15.08 -1.50 18.01
N ALA A 365 14.71 -1.94 19.21
CA ALA A 365 13.76 -3.05 19.37
C ALA A 365 12.37 -2.70 18.82
N SER A 366 11.77 -3.59 18.00
CA SER A 366 10.50 -3.31 17.30
C SER A 366 9.32 -3.01 18.23
N SER A 367 9.34 -3.52 19.47
CA SER A 367 8.36 -3.19 20.52
C SER A 367 8.45 -1.73 21.00
N LEU A 368 9.65 -1.15 21.04
CA LEU A 368 9.88 0.26 21.36
C LEU A 368 9.48 1.17 20.19
N GLY A 369 9.78 0.76 18.94
CA GLY A 369 9.32 1.45 17.74
C GLY A 369 7.79 1.51 17.65
N GLN A 370 7.10 0.38 17.90
CA GLN A 370 5.64 0.35 17.98
C GLN A 370 5.11 1.24 19.12
N HIS A 371 5.73 1.21 20.29
CA HIS A 371 5.31 2.04 21.42
C HIS A 371 5.39 3.53 21.07
N ALA A 372 6.46 3.96 20.41
CA ALA A 372 6.63 5.34 19.91
C ALA A 372 5.56 5.74 18.89
N GLY A 373 5.18 4.82 17.99
CA GLY A 373 4.07 5.01 17.04
C GLY A 373 2.72 5.29 17.70
N ILE A 374 2.56 4.96 18.99
CA ILE A 374 1.37 5.28 19.79
C ILE A 374 1.62 6.52 20.65
N THR A 375 2.62 6.49 21.54
CA THR A 375 2.81 7.53 22.58
C THR A 375 3.46 8.81 22.07
N ARG A 376 4.22 8.75 20.97
CA ARG A 376 4.97 9.90 20.42
C ARG A 376 4.41 10.43 19.10
N ARG A 377 3.38 9.79 18.53
CA ARG A 377 2.67 10.24 17.30
C ARG A 377 2.30 11.73 17.32
N ALA A 378 1.92 12.23 18.49
CA ALA A 378 1.48 13.61 18.70
C ALA A 378 2.60 14.65 18.87
N LEU A 379 3.87 14.24 18.82
CA LEU A 379 5.02 15.09 19.13
C LEU A 379 5.84 15.43 17.88
N CYS A 380 6.28 16.69 17.77
CA CYS A 380 7.34 17.07 16.85
C CYS A 380 8.72 16.78 17.49
N PRO A 381 9.67 16.15 16.77
CA PRO A 381 11.07 16.08 17.20
C PRO A 381 11.73 17.47 17.36
N PRO A 382 12.72 17.60 18.26
CA PRO A 382 13.44 18.84 18.56
C PRO A 382 14.43 19.22 17.44
N ALA A 383 14.96 20.45 17.45
CA ALA A 383 15.85 20.94 16.39
C ALA A 383 17.11 20.06 16.14
N PRO A 384 17.80 19.51 17.17
CA PRO A 384 18.96 18.64 16.95
C PRO A 384 18.65 17.34 16.18
N PHE A 385 17.43 16.80 16.28
CA PHE A 385 17.00 15.64 15.49
C PHE A 385 16.99 15.93 13.99
N TRP A 386 16.43 17.08 13.59
CA TRP A 386 16.36 17.48 12.18
C TRP A 386 17.72 17.92 11.65
N GLN A 387 18.54 18.56 12.48
CA GLN A 387 19.94 18.87 12.17
C GLN A 387 20.75 17.58 11.96
N ALA A 388 20.66 16.61 12.87
CA ALA A 388 21.39 15.35 12.78
C ALA A 388 20.97 14.49 11.58
N ALA A 389 19.69 14.55 11.18
CA ALA A 389 19.24 13.97 9.91
C ALA A 389 19.93 14.66 8.72
N ALA A 390 19.87 15.99 8.66
CA ALA A 390 20.44 16.79 7.58
C ALA A 390 21.97 16.72 7.51
N ASP A 391 22.66 16.42 8.61
CA ASP A 391 24.11 16.27 8.66
C ASP A 391 24.54 14.82 8.34
N HIS A 392 23.98 13.82 9.04
CA HIS A 392 24.50 12.44 9.05
C HIS A 392 23.77 11.42 8.17
N LEU A 393 22.55 11.66 7.71
CA LEU A 393 21.88 10.73 6.77
C LEU A 393 22.30 11.03 5.32
N THR A 394 22.65 9.99 4.56
CA THR A 394 23.04 10.05 3.14
C THR A 394 22.12 9.25 2.23
N ASP A 395 21.12 8.59 2.81
CA ASP A 395 20.17 7.73 2.14
C ASP A 395 19.00 8.59 1.62
N PRO A 396 18.74 8.62 0.30
CA PRO A 396 17.73 9.49 -0.29
C PRO A 396 16.31 9.20 0.20
N GLU A 397 15.91 7.92 0.33
CA GLU A 397 14.56 7.55 0.77
C GLU A 397 14.30 7.99 2.21
N HIS A 398 15.29 7.82 3.08
CA HIS A 398 15.22 8.26 4.47
C HIS A 398 15.20 9.80 4.59
N LEU A 399 15.93 10.51 3.72
CA LEU A 399 15.92 11.97 3.67
C LEU A 399 14.57 12.52 3.16
N GLY A 400 14.04 11.98 2.06
CA GLY A 400 12.74 12.37 1.50
C GLY A 400 11.57 12.04 2.43
N THR A 401 11.62 10.87 3.08
CA THR A 401 10.65 10.48 4.11
C THR A 401 10.64 11.45 5.30
N LEU A 402 11.81 11.87 5.79
CA LEU A 402 11.88 12.91 6.84
C LEU A 402 11.48 14.30 6.32
N ALA A 403 11.76 14.64 5.07
CA ALA A 403 11.31 15.89 4.45
C ALA A 403 9.78 15.99 4.42
N ARG A 404 9.09 14.93 3.97
CA ARG A 404 7.63 14.82 4.06
C ARG A 404 7.14 14.88 5.51
N ALA A 405 7.78 14.15 6.44
CA ALA A 405 7.41 14.18 7.85
C ALA A 405 7.59 15.56 8.53
N ALA A 406 8.48 16.40 7.99
CA ALA A 406 8.66 17.81 8.37
C ALA A 406 7.61 18.71 7.71
N LEU A 407 7.28 18.50 6.43
CA LEU A 407 6.23 19.22 5.69
C LEU A 407 4.84 19.01 6.34
N GLU A 408 4.48 17.76 6.65
CA GLU A 408 3.29 17.40 7.44
C GLU A 408 3.22 18.17 8.78
N ARG A 409 4.37 18.55 9.34
CA ARG A 409 4.50 19.27 10.62
C ARG A 409 4.68 20.78 10.46
N HIS A 410 4.47 21.30 9.24
CA HIS A 410 4.70 22.69 8.86
C HIS A 410 6.13 23.20 9.17
N ARG A 411 7.10 22.29 9.30
CA ARG A 411 8.51 22.58 9.59
C ARG A 411 9.28 22.88 8.30
N LEU A 412 8.76 23.82 7.52
CA LEU A 412 9.11 24.03 6.10
C LEU A 412 10.62 24.18 5.83
N ARG A 413 11.35 24.87 6.71
CA ARG A 413 12.82 25.02 6.63
C ARG A 413 13.58 23.69 6.69
N TRP A 414 13.11 22.76 7.53
CA TRP A 414 13.70 21.42 7.65
C TRP A 414 13.27 20.53 6.49
N ALA A 415 12.01 20.64 6.05
CA ALA A 415 11.52 19.93 4.88
C ALA A 415 12.32 20.30 3.61
N GLU A 416 12.49 21.59 3.31
CA GLU A 416 13.26 22.05 2.14
C GLU A 416 14.73 21.58 2.22
N ARG A 417 15.40 21.75 3.37
CA ARG A 417 16.80 21.34 3.53
C ARG A 417 17.00 19.82 3.39
N LEU A 418 16.05 19.01 3.84
CA LEU A 418 16.11 17.56 3.71
C LEU A 418 15.78 17.10 2.28
N ALA A 419 14.78 17.70 1.63
CA ALA A 419 14.43 17.41 0.24
C ALA A 419 15.54 17.81 -0.75
N GLN A 420 16.18 18.97 -0.56
CA GLN A 420 17.36 19.37 -1.34
C GLN A 420 18.54 18.39 -1.16
N LYS A 421 18.68 17.77 0.02
CA LYS A 421 19.69 16.72 0.22
C LYS A 421 19.28 15.39 -0.40
N ALA A 422 17.99 15.04 -0.40
CA ALA A 422 17.47 13.84 -1.07
C ALA A 422 17.65 13.92 -2.60
N ALA A 423 17.33 15.07 -3.21
CA ALA A 423 17.46 15.30 -4.64
C ALA A 423 18.92 15.29 -5.12
N HIS A 424 19.85 15.78 -4.29
CA HIS A 424 21.30 15.61 -4.55
C HIS A 424 21.75 14.14 -4.64
N TRP A 425 21.00 13.22 -4.01
CA TRP A 425 21.20 11.77 -4.10
C TRP A 425 20.22 11.06 -5.05
N GLY A 426 19.41 11.81 -5.82
CA GLY A 426 18.52 11.28 -6.85
C GLY A 426 17.06 11.05 -6.47
N GLU A 427 16.59 11.49 -5.29
CA GLU A 427 15.15 11.43 -4.92
C GLU A 427 14.53 12.83 -4.96
N THR A 428 13.70 13.08 -5.97
CA THR A 428 13.10 14.39 -6.26
C THR A 428 11.66 14.53 -5.77
N GLY A 429 10.98 13.43 -5.45
CA GLY A 429 9.60 13.39 -4.99
C GLY A 429 9.35 14.24 -3.73
N ALA A 430 10.33 14.35 -2.85
CA ALA A 430 10.28 15.26 -1.70
C ALA A 430 10.27 16.75 -2.10
N LEU A 431 10.96 17.14 -3.18
CA LEU A 431 10.90 18.50 -3.73
C LEU A 431 9.58 18.75 -4.47
N HIS A 432 9.12 17.77 -5.26
CA HIS A 432 7.82 17.79 -5.93
C HIS A 432 6.68 18.03 -4.93
N GLN A 433 6.59 17.21 -3.88
CA GLN A 433 5.56 17.35 -2.83
C GLN A 433 5.62 18.71 -2.11
N LEU A 434 6.83 19.26 -1.91
CA LEU A 434 7.00 20.61 -1.36
C LEU A 434 6.50 21.69 -2.30
N ALA A 435 6.77 21.59 -3.60
CA ALA A 435 6.34 22.54 -4.61
C ALA A 435 4.81 22.55 -4.75
N GLU A 436 4.17 21.38 -4.87
CA GLU A 436 2.71 21.26 -4.86
C GLU A 436 2.09 21.81 -3.57
N ALA A 437 2.76 21.66 -2.43
CA ALA A 437 2.28 22.19 -1.15
C ALA A 437 2.31 23.72 -1.10
N GLN A 438 3.27 24.37 -1.77
CA GLN A 438 3.28 25.83 -1.93
C GLN A 438 2.18 26.30 -2.91
N GLU A 439 1.97 25.56 -3.99
CA GLU A 439 0.97 25.82 -5.03
C GLU A 439 -0.47 25.68 -4.48
N ARG A 440 -0.80 24.58 -3.80
CA ARG A 440 -2.06 24.39 -3.05
C ARG A 440 -2.28 25.40 -1.93
N ALA A 441 -1.26 26.20 -1.61
CA ALA A 441 -1.31 27.29 -0.66
C ALA A 441 -1.03 28.67 -1.30
N GLY A 442 -1.19 28.79 -2.63
CA GLY A 442 -1.27 30.06 -3.36
C GLY A 442 0.01 30.87 -3.45
N ASP A 443 1.17 30.23 -3.64
CA ASP A 443 2.43 30.91 -3.90
C ASP A 443 3.21 30.21 -5.02
N ASP A 444 2.78 30.54 -6.22
CA ASP A 444 3.28 30.00 -7.48
C ASP A 444 4.78 30.30 -7.68
N LYS A 445 5.35 31.27 -6.94
CA LYS A 445 6.76 31.66 -7.04
C LYS A 445 7.67 30.77 -6.22
N ASP A 446 7.30 30.46 -4.97
CA ASP A 446 8.03 29.46 -4.19
C ASP A 446 7.77 28.05 -4.75
N ALA A 447 6.60 27.79 -5.37
CA ALA A 447 6.34 26.56 -6.13
C ALA A 447 7.25 26.46 -7.38
N GLU A 448 7.27 27.46 -8.28
CA GLU A 448 8.15 27.47 -9.47
C GLU A 448 9.64 27.37 -9.10
N ARG A 449 10.05 27.93 -7.96
CA ARG A 449 11.40 27.77 -7.42
C ARG A 449 11.71 26.31 -7.08
N LEU A 450 10.80 25.62 -6.40
CA LEU A 450 10.97 24.22 -5.98
C LEU A 450 10.83 23.25 -7.16
N PHE A 451 9.90 23.49 -8.09
CA PHE A 451 9.81 22.73 -9.35
C PHE A 451 11.07 22.87 -10.20
N ARG A 452 11.66 24.08 -10.27
CA ARG A 452 12.97 24.27 -10.91
C ARG A 452 14.07 23.46 -10.23
N GLN A 453 14.11 23.41 -8.90
CA GLN A 453 15.09 22.57 -8.20
C GLN A 453 14.91 21.07 -8.47
N ALA A 454 13.67 20.58 -8.60
CA ALA A 454 13.41 19.20 -9.01
C ALA A 454 13.79 18.95 -10.48
N ALA A 455 13.46 19.87 -11.39
CA ALA A 455 13.83 19.81 -12.80
C ALA A 455 15.34 19.97 -13.07
N ASP A 456 16.09 20.63 -12.18
CA ASP A 456 17.56 20.65 -12.19
C ASP A 456 18.15 19.26 -11.86
N HIS A 457 17.34 18.36 -11.29
CA HIS A 457 17.63 16.94 -11.01
C HIS A 457 16.86 15.96 -11.93
N ASP A 458 16.45 16.42 -13.12
CA ASP A 458 15.78 15.61 -14.16
C ASP A 458 14.41 15.00 -13.76
N ASP A 459 13.70 15.62 -12.82
CA ASP A 459 12.31 15.26 -12.50
C ASP A 459 11.34 15.64 -13.65
N THR A 460 10.74 14.63 -14.29
CA THR A 460 9.87 14.83 -15.46
C THR A 460 8.54 15.50 -15.11
N TRP A 461 7.97 15.21 -13.93
CA TRP A 461 6.72 15.82 -13.47
C TRP A 461 6.92 17.31 -13.22
N ALA A 462 8.03 17.69 -12.58
CA ALA A 462 8.38 19.09 -12.35
C ALA A 462 8.68 19.83 -13.66
N LEU A 463 9.27 19.17 -14.67
CA LEU A 463 9.40 19.72 -16.02
C LEU A 463 8.02 19.97 -16.66
N ILE A 464 7.10 19.01 -16.61
CA ILE A 464 5.73 19.18 -17.12
C ILE A 464 4.99 20.31 -16.39
N ARG A 465 5.12 20.41 -15.06
CA ARG A 465 4.45 21.49 -14.31
C ARG A 465 5.07 22.86 -14.59
N LEU A 466 6.38 22.95 -14.81
CA LEU A 466 7.02 24.17 -15.31
C LEU A 466 6.55 24.54 -16.72
N ALA A 467 6.26 23.56 -17.58
CA ALA A 467 5.72 23.83 -18.90
C ALA A 467 4.33 24.47 -18.83
N TRP A 468 3.40 23.90 -18.06
CA TRP A 468 2.09 24.50 -17.82
C TRP A 468 2.18 25.92 -17.21
N LEU A 469 3.08 26.15 -16.24
CA LEU A 469 3.31 27.48 -15.65
C LEU A 469 3.93 28.49 -16.65
N ARG A 470 4.52 28.03 -17.76
CA ARG A 470 5.00 28.89 -18.87
C ARG A 470 3.94 29.11 -19.91
N GLU A 471 3.12 28.11 -20.20
CA GLU A 471 1.95 28.19 -21.07
C GLU A 471 0.90 29.17 -20.51
N GLU A 472 0.54 29.07 -19.23
CA GLU A 472 -0.32 30.05 -18.52
C GLU A 472 0.25 31.47 -18.54
N ALA A 473 1.58 31.62 -18.61
CA ALA A 473 2.27 32.91 -18.73
C ALA A 473 2.40 33.41 -20.20
N GLY A 474 1.98 32.60 -21.18
CA GLY A 474 2.08 32.91 -22.61
C GLY A 474 3.45 32.66 -23.25
N ASP A 475 4.37 31.95 -22.59
CA ASP A 475 5.68 31.58 -23.13
C ASP A 475 5.73 30.10 -23.56
N GLY A 476 5.06 29.81 -24.68
CA GLY A 476 5.06 28.49 -25.29
C GLY A 476 6.45 27.97 -25.69
N ASN A 477 7.46 28.84 -25.87
CA ASN A 477 8.81 28.41 -26.22
C ASN A 477 9.55 27.79 -25.03
N ASP A 478 9.41 28.37 -23.84
CA ASP A 478 9.93 27.78 -22.60
C ASP A 478 9.12 26.54 -22.19
N ALA A 479 7.80 26.51 -22.44
CA ALA A 479 6.99 25.32 -22.24
C ALA A 479 7.43 24.14 -23.14
N GLU A 480 7.60 24.38 -24.43
CA GLU A 480 8.11 23.39 -25.40
C GLU A 480 9.47 22.82 -24.98
N ARG A 481 10.39 23.67 -24.48
CA ARG A 481 11.72 23.25 -23.97
C ARG A 481 11.60 22.31 -22.77
N HIS A 482 10.69 22.60 -21.84
CA HIS A 482 10.49 21.77 -20.66
C HIS A 482 9.88 20.41 -21.01
N LEU A 483 8.86 20.37 -21.87
CA LEU A 483 8.27 19.12 -22.36
C LEU A 483 9.26 18.30 -23.21
N THR A 484 10.06 18.95 -24.06
CA THR A 484 11.11 18.27 -24.84
C THR A 484 12.10 17.55 -23.93
N ARG A 485 12.61 18.22 -22.86
CA ARG A 485 13.52 17.58 -21.89
C ARG A 485 12.86 16.41 -21.15
N ALA A 486 11.57 16.51 -20.80
CA ALA A 486 10.85 15.40 -20.17
C ALA A 486 10.65 14.21 -21.14
N GLY A 487 10.36 14.48 -22.42
CA GLY A 487 10.28 13.45 -23.47
C GLY A 487 11.64 12.80 -23.78
N ASP A 488 12.73 13.57 -23.78
CA ASP A 488 14.11 13.06 -23.90
C ASP A 488 14.50 12.14 -22.72
N LEU A 489 13.87 12.32 -21.55
CA LEU A 489 14.01 11.46 -20.36
C LEU A 489 13.07 10.24 -20.39
N GLY A 490 12.21 10.11 -21.41
CA GLY A 490 11.30 8.98 -21.60
C GLY A 490 9.88 9.18 -21.05
N ASP A 491 9.49 10.40 -20.68
CA ASP A 491 8.13 10.68 -20.21
C ASP A 491 7.11 10.70 -21.38
N ALA A 492 6.28 9.66 -21.45
CA ALA A 492 5.29 9.50 -22.51
C ALA A 492 4.22 10.60 -22.48
N TYR A 493 3.81 11.08 -21.30
CA TYR A 493 2.80 12.12 -21.18
C TYR A 493 3.33 13.49 -21.63
N ALA A 494 4.61 13.78 -21.35
CA ALA A 494 5.28 14.96 -21.90
C ALA A 494 5.32 14.95 -23.44
N LEU A 495 5.53 13.78 -24.06
CA LEU A 495 5.49 13.61 -25.51
C LEU A 495 4.08 13.80 -26.08
N THR A 496 3.03 13.34 -25.38
CA THR A 496 1.62 13.60 -25.74
C THR A 496 1.28 15.08 -25.69
N LEU A 497 1.71 15.81 -24.65
CA LEU A 497 1.53 17.26 -24.56
C LEU A 497 2.31 17.99 -25.67
N LEU A 498 3.55 17.59 -25.95
CA LEU A 498 4.37 18.17 -27.01
C LEU A 498 3.79 17.90 -28.42
N ALA A 499 3.13 16.76 -28.61
CA ALA A 499 2.40 16.44 -29.84
C ALA A 499 1.23 17.42 -30.05
N GLY A 500 0.44 17.71 -29.02
CA GLY A 500 -0.64 18.71 -29.09
C GLY A 500 -0.11 20.09 -29.47
N MET A 501 0.93 20.57 -28.80
CA MET A 501 1.58 21.86 -29.13
C MET A 501 2.11 21.90 -30.58
N ARG A 502 2.58 20.78 -31.13
CA ARG A 502 3.04 20.70 -32.53
C ARG A 502 1.89 20.72 -33.54
N GLU A 503 0.78 20.07 -33.24
CA GLU A 503 -0.43 20.12 -34.07
C GLU A 503 -0.99 21.55 -34.13
N GLU A 504 -1.11 22.23 -32.98
CA GLU A 504 -1.53 23.63 -32.89
C GLU A 504 -0.56 24.61 -33.61
N ALA A 505 0.75 24.34 -33.52
CA ALA A 505 1.76 25.10 -34.25
C ALA A 505 1.76 24.85 -35.77
N GLY A 506 0.97 23.88 -36.26
CA GLY A 506 0.85 23.55 -37.68
C GLY A 506 1.92 22.59 -38.21
N ASP A 507 2.55 21.78 -37.35
CA ASP A 507 3.43 20.66 -37.74
C ASP A 507 2.79 19.29 -37.40
N PRO A 508 1.80 18.83 -38.19
CA PRO A 508 1.10 17.58 -37.96
C PRO A 508 1.96 16.33 -38.19
N HIS A 509 3.14 16.47 -38.83
CA HIS A 509 4.07 15.36 -39.03
C HIS A 509 4.94 15.13 -37.80
N GLU A 510 5.41 16.21 -37.17
CA GLU A 510 6.11 16.13 -35.88
C GLU A 510 5.15 15.67 -34.76
N ALA A 511 3.94 16.23 -34.71
CA ALA A 511 2.90 15.83 -33.76
C ALA A 511 2.59 14.32 -33.81
N GLU A 512 2.37 13.78 -35.01
CA GLU A 512 2.10 12.35 -35.20
C GLU A 512 3.32 11.47 -34.87
N ARG A 513 4.55 11.97 -35.04
CA ARG A 513 5.76 11.24 -34.60
C ARG A 513 5.83 11.16 -33.08
N LEU A 514 5.56 12.26 -32.38
CA LEU A 514 5.59 12.35 -30.92
C LEU A 514 4.48 11.53 -30.27
N ALA A 515 3.25 11.62 -30.76
CA ALA A 515 2.13 10.82 -30.26
C ALA A 515 2.33 9.30 -30.49
N ARG A 516 3.01 8.92 -31.58
CA ARG A 516 3.43 7.53 -31.81
C ARG A 516 4.51 7.09 -30.81
N GLN A 517 5.53 7.92 -30.58
CA GLN A 517 6.59 7.64 -29.59
C GLN A 517 6.04 7.54 -28.15
N ALA A 518 5.03 8.33 -27.80
CA ALA A 518 4.33 8.24 -26.53
C ALA A 518 3.56 6.91 -26.39
N ALA A 519 2.84 6.48 -27.43
CA ALA A 519 2.16 5.18 -27.46
C ALA A 519 3.16 4.00 -27.42
N ASP A 520 4.29 4.09 -28.12
CA ASP A 520 5.37 3.09 -28.08
C ASP A 520 6.03 2.99 -26.67
N LEU A 521 5.90 4.02 -25.84
CA LEU A 521 6.31 4.05 -24.42
C LEU A 521 5.19 3.68 -23.43
N GLY A 522 3.98 3.39 -23.92
CA GLY A 522 2.84 2.93 -23.12
C GLY A 522 1.79 3.97 -22.76
N ASP A 523 1.82 5.19 -23.34
CA ASP A 523 0.65 6.11 -23.27
C ASP A 523 -0.40 5.70 -24.32
N ASP A 524 -1.26 4.77 -23.91
CA ASP A 524 -2.44 4.30 -24.66
C ASP A 524 -3.44 5.40 -25.08
N PHE A 525 -3.31 6.63 -24.56
CA PHE A 525 -4.19 7.75 -24.88
C PHE A 525 -3.56 8.74 -25.88
N ALA A 526 -2.24 8.69 -26.11
CA ALA A 526 -1.53 9.65 -26.95
C ALA A 526 -2.13 9.82 -28.37
N LEU A 527 -2.44 8.69 -29.02
CA LEU A 527 -3.05 8.68 -30.35
C LEU A 527 -4.54 9.09 -30.33
N TYR A 528 -5.24 8.93 -29.21
CA TYR A 528 -6.61 9.45 -29.04
C TYR A 528 -6.59 10.97 -28.88
N SER A 529 -5.75 11.52 -28.00
CA SER A 529 -5.69 12.97 -27.78
C SER A 529 -5.32 13.74 -29.04
N LEU A 530 -4.40 13.21 -29.88
CA LEU A 530 -4.11 13.82 -31.18
C LEU A 530 -5.29 13.67 -32.18
N ALA A 531 -6.06 12.58 -32.11
CA ALA A 531 -7.27 12.42 -32.92
C ALA A 531 -8.39 13.38 -32.50
N GLU A 532 -8.55 13.62 -31.20
CA GLU A 532 -9.51 14.57 -30.63
C GLU A 532 -9.21 16.01 -31.09
N ILE A 533 -7.94 16.45 -31.03
CA ILE A 533 -7.50 17.75 -31.57
C ILE A 533 -7.79 17.87 -33.09
N ARG A 534 -7.54 16.81 -33.88
CA ARG A 534 -7.86 16.79 -35.32
C ARG A 534 -9.36 16.81 -35.60
N GLU A 535 -10.16 16.12 -34.79
CA GLU A 535 -11.62 16.11 -34.89
C GLU A 535 -12.22 17.50 -34.58
N GLU A 536 -11.72 18.19 -33.54
CA GLU A 536 -12.14 19.56 -33.21
C GLU A 536 -11.68 20.59 -34.27
N ALA A 537 -10.50 20.39 -34.87
CA ALA A 537 -10.03 21.18 -36.01
C ALA A 537 -10.77 20.88 -37.33
N GLY A 538 -11.53 19.78 -37.39
CA GLY A 538 -12.30 19.35 -38.56
C GLY A 538 -11.56 18.44 -39.56
N ASP A 539 -10.34 17.96 -39.26
CA ASP A 539 -9.70 16.87 -40.02
C ASP A 539 -10.24 15.51 -39.54
N HIS A 540 -11.53 15.27 -39.84
CA HIS A 540 -12.23 14.02 -39.54
C HIS A 540 -11.54 12.78 -40.14
N ASP A 541 -10.90 12.94 -41.30
CA ASP A 541 -10.12 11.89 -41.95
C ASP A 541 -8.81 11.63 -41.18
N GLY A 542 -8.21 12.66 -40.59
CA GLY A 542 -7.02 12.57 -39.72
C GLY A 542 -7.29 11.92 -38.39
N ALA A 543 -8.42 12.25 -37.76
CA ALA A 543 -8.90 11.57 -36.56
C ALA A 543 -9.13 10.06 -36.84
N GLU A 544 -9.80 9.71 -37.95
CA GLU A 544 -9.99 8.31 -38.38
C GLU A 544 -8.65 7.55 -38.55
N ARG A 545 -7.66 8.15 -39.21
CA ARG A 545 -6.34 7.52 -39.41
C ARG A 545 -5.62 7.21 -38.10
N LEU A 546 -5.68 8.13 -37.12
CA LEU A 546 -5.00 7.99 -35.84
C LEU A 546 -5.61 6.90 -34.96
N VAL A 547 -6.95 6.85 -34.84
CA VAL A 547 -7.61 5.80 -34.04
C VAL A 547 -7.51 4.41 -34.71
N GLN A 548 -7.49 4.34 -36.05
CA GLN A 548 -7.17 3.10 -36.77
C GLN A 548 -5.73 2.63 -36.51
N GLN A 549 -4.76 3.55 -36.37
CA GLN A 549 -3.39 3.19 -36.02
C GLN A 549 -3.32 2.57 -34.62
N ALA A 550 -4.03 3.14 -33.64
CA ALA A 550 -4.12 2.58 -32.28
C ALA A 550 -4.77 1.19 -32.27
N ALA A 551 -5.89 1.01 -32.99
CA ALA A 551 -6.55 -0.30 -33.11
C ALA A 551 -5.63 -1.36 -33.71
N ARG A 552 -4.84 -1.02 -34.74
CA ARG A 552 -3.84 -1.93 -35.34
C ARG A 552 -2.62 -2.20 -34.45
N ALA A 553 -2.38 -1.38 -33.44
CA ALA A 553 -1.42 -1.65 -32.36
C ALA A 553 -2.03 -2.52 -31.23
N GLY A 554 -3.32 -2.89 -31.33
CA GLY A 554 -4.05 -3.70 -30.35
C GLY A 554 -4.87 -2.89 -29.33
N ASN A 555 -4.94 -1.56 -29.46
CA ASN A 555 -5.69 -0.69 -28.57
C ASN A 555 -6.93 -0.11 -29.28
N ILE A 556 -8.09 -0.73 -29.04
CA ILE A 556 -9.38 -0.34 -29.62
C ILE A 556 -10.04 0.88 -28.92
N HIS A 557 -9.60 1.23 -27.71
CA HIS A 557 -10.27 2.25 -26.88
C HIS A 557 -10.41 3.62 -27.59
N PRO A 558 -9.40 4.15 -28.31
CA PRO A 558 -9.53 5.36 -29.13
C PRO A 558 -10.64 5.31 -30.18
N VAL A 559 -10.85 4.17 -30.84
CA VAL A 559 -11.93 4.00 -31.84
C VAL A 559 -13.29 4.08 -31.16
N TYR A 560 -13.44 3.42 -30.01
CA TYR A 560 -14.70 3.42 -29.25
C TYR A 560 -15.06 4.83 -28.76
N GLN A 561 -14.10 5.60 -28.24
CA GLN A 561 -14.35 6.97 -27.78
C GLN A 561 -14.72 7.92 -28.93
N LEU A 562 -13.98 7.92 -30.03
CA LEU A 562 -14.28 8.78 -31.19
C LEU A 562 -15.64 8.41 -31.84
N ALA A 563 -15.96 7.12 -31.92
CA ALA A 563 -17.27 6.67 -32.40
C ALA A 563 -18.41 7.09 -31.46
N LEU A 564 -18.21 7.04 -30.14
CA LEU A 564 -19.17 7.54 -29.16
C LEU A 564 -19.37 9.06 -29.27
N GLN A 565 -18.28 9.83 -29.43
CA GLN A 565 -18.31 11.28 -29.63
C GLN A 565 -19.12 11.66 -30.88
N ARG A 566 -18.85 11.01 -32.03
CA ARG A 566 -19.61 11.22 -33.27
C ARG A 566 -21.07 10.81 -33.15
N ALA A 567 -21.38 9.69 -32.49
CA ALA A 567 -22.75 9.26 -32.25
C ALA A 567 -23.53 10.25 -31.36
N VAL A 568 -22.90 10.86 -30.35
CA VAL A 568 -23.48 11.91 -29.50
C VAL A 568 -23.66 13.23 -30.28
N ALA A 569 -22.73 13.57 -31.17
CA ALA A 569 -22.87 14.70 -32.11
C ALA A 569 -23.96 14.49 -33.19
N GLY A 570 -24.47 13.26 -33.32
CA GLY A 570 -25.52 12.88 -34.28
C GLY A 570 -25.01 12.27 -35.59
N ASP A 571 -23.68 12.17 -35.79
CA ASP A 571 -23.10 11.42 -36.90
C ASP A 571 -23.01 9.92 -36.57
N ALA A 572 -24.18 9.28 -36.58
CA ALA A 572 -24.29 7.83 -36.44
C ALA A 572 -23.54 7.07 -37.56
N HIS A 573 -23.38 7.65 -38.76
CA HIS A 573 -22.70 7.00 -39.88
C HIS A 573 -21.16 7.08 -39.77
N GLY A 574 -20.60 8.16 -39.24
CA GLY A 574 -19.18 8.25 -38.89
C GLY A 574 -18.81 7.27 -37.77
N ALA A 575 -19.66 7.14 -36.76
CA ALA A 575 -19.52 6.12 -35.71
C ALA A 575 -19.63 4.69 -36.27
N GLU A 576 -20.57 4.44 -37.19
CA GLU A 576 -20.74 3.17 -37.90
C GLU A 576 -19.50 2.81 -38.74
N ARG A 577 -18.90 3.77 -39.48
CA ARG A 577 -17.64 3.55 -40.23
C ARG A 577 -16.49 3.11 -39.32
N LEU A 578 -16.29 3.82 -38.21
CA LEU A 578 -15.20 3.59 -37.27
C LEU A 578 -15.24 2.16 -36.69
N PHE A 579 -16.40 1.72 -36.19
CA PHE A 579 -16.54 0.36 -35.68
C PHE A 579 -16.50 -0.69 -36.80
N MET A 580 -17.05 -0.41 -37.98
CA MET A 580 -16.99 -1.35 -39.12
C MET A 580 -15.55 -1.62 -39.57
N GLN A 581 -14.71 -0.58 -39.67
CA GLN A 581 -13.30 -0.74 -40.07
C GLN A 581 -12.48 -1.55 -39.04
N ALA A 582 -12.72 -1.35 -37.74
CA ALA A 582 -12.05 -2.13 -36.70
C ALA A 582 -12.60 -3.57 -36.61
N ALA A 583 -13.89 -3.79 -36.86
CA ALA A 583 -14.49 -5.12 -36.96
C ALA A 583 -14.01 -5.90 -38.20
N ASP A 584 -13.77 -5.21 -39.34
CA ASP A 584 -13.16 -5.78 -40.54
C ASP A 584 -11.69 -6.18 -40.31
N ASP A 585 -10.93 -5.40 -39.53
CA ASP A 585 -9.58 -5.76 -39.04
C ASP A 585 -9.61 -6.84 -37.91
N GLY A 586 -10.80 -7.25 -37.46
CA GLY A 586 -11.02 -8.43 -36.60
C GLY A 586 -11.37 -8.18 -35.14
N ASP A 587 -11.58 -6.93 -34.71
CA ASP A 587 -11.82 -6.60 -33.30
C ASP A 587 -13.25 -6.92 -32.83
N THR A 588 -13.39 -7.72 -31.78
CA THR A 588 -14.68 -8.17 -31.24
C THR A 588 -15.41 -7.10 -30.44
N SER A 589 -14.70 -6.17 -29.79
CA SER A 589 -15.29 -5.02 -29.09
C SER A 589 -15.88 -4.02 -30.09
N ALA A 590 -15.26 -3.86 -31.26
CA ALA A 590 -15.80 -3.10 -32.38
C ALA A 590 -17.06 -3.75 -32.96
N MET A 591 -17.10 -5.09 -33.08
CA MET A 591 -18.33 -5.80 -33.47
C MET A 591 -19.47 -5.58 -32.46
N ILE A 592 -19.18 -5.54 -31.16
CA ILE A 592 -20.15 -5.21 -30.11
C ILE A 592 -20.63 -3.75 -30.23
N GLY A 593 -19.72 -2.80 -30.42
CA GLY A 593 -20.05 -1.38 -30.67
C GLY A 593 -20.92 -1.16 -31.92
N LEU A 594 -20.64 -1.90 -33.01
CA LEU A 594 -21.44 -1.88 -34.22
C LEU A 594 -22.82 -2.52 -34.01
N ALA A 595 -22.92 -3.61 -33.26
CA ALA A 595 -24.20 -4.21 -32.87
C ALA A 595 -25.06 -3.25 -32.04
N ASP A 596 -24.43 -2.44 -31.18
CA ASP A 596 -25.06 -1.37 -30.42
C ASP A 596 -25.67 -0.27 -31.29
N ILE A 597 -24.97 0.15 -32.36
CA ILE A 597 -25.51 1.12 -33.33
C ILE A 597 -26.64 0.49 -34.15
N ARG A 598 -26.48 -0.76 -34.61
CA ARG A 598 -27.52 -1.50 -35.36
C ARG A 598 -28.80 -1.70 -34.57
N GLU A 599 -28.73 -2.08 -33.29
CA GLU A 599 -29.92 -2.21 -32.43
C GLU A 599 -30.62 -0.86 -32.25
N LYS A 600 -29.88 0.22 -32.00
CA LYS A 600 -30.43 1.59 -31.85
C LYS A 600 -31.07 2.11 -33.15
N ALA A 601 -30.59 1.65 -34.31
CA ALA A 601 -31.19 1.90 -35.62
C ALA A 601 -32.40 0.99 -35.94
N GLY A 602 -32.71 -0.01 -35.10
CA GLY A 602 -33.78 -0.98 -35.31
C GLY A 602 -33.40 -2.18 -36.20
N ASP A 603 -32.14 -2.30 -36.62
CA ASP A 603 -31.60 -3.43 -37.37
C ASP A 603 -31.16 -4.55 -36.42
N HIS A 604 -32.16 -5.17 -35.79
CA HIS A 604 -31.93 -6.26 -34.84
C HIS A 604 -31.31 -7.50 -35.49
N ASP A 605 -31.55 -7.75 -36.78
CA ASP A 605 -31.03 -8.91 -37.51
C ASP A 605 -29.53 -8.77 -37.85
N GLU A 606 -29.02 -7.57 -38.08
CA GLU A 606 -27.56 -7.32 -38.18
C GLU A 606 -26.91 -7.26 -36.79
N ALA A 607 -27.54 -6.61 -35.81
CA ALA A 607 -27.04 -6.58 -34.43
C ALA A 607 -26.85 -7.99 -33.85
N GLU A 608 -27.78 -8.91 -34.11
CA GLU A 608 -27.66 -10.30 -33.64
C GLU A 608 -26.55 -11.06 -34.38
N ARG A 609 -26.31 -10.78 -35.66
CA ARG A 609 -25.24 -11.42 -36.44
C ARG A 609 -23.85 -10.97 -35.97
N LEU A 610 -23.68 -9.68 -35.69
CA LEU A 610 -22.43 -9.12 -35.16
C LEU A 610 -22.12 -9.68 -33.76
N ALA A 611 -23.11 -9.70 -32.85
CA ALA A 611 -22.95 -10.29 -31.52
C ALA A 611 -22.71 -11.82 -31.59
N GLN A 612 -23.31 -12.54 -32.56
CA GLN A 612 -22.97 -13.93 -32.85
C GLN A 612 -21.54 -14.14 -33.37
N GLN A 613 -20.95 -13.15 -34.04
CA GLN A 613 -19.58 -13.27 -34.56
C GLN A 613 -18.56 -13.09 -33.45
N ALA A 614 -18.63 -12.00 -32.69
CA ALA A 614 -17.82 -11.79 -31.48
C ALA A 614 -17.88 -13.01 -30.52
N ALA A 615 -19.08 -13.55 -30.30
CA ALA A 615 -19.29 -14.74 -29.47
C ALA A 615 -18.70 -16.06 -30.04
N ARG A 616 -18.45 -16.16 -31.35
CA ARG A 616 -17.74 -17.31 -31.97
C ARG A 616 -16.23 -17.16 -31.89
N ASP A 617 -15.75 -15.92 -31.99
CA ASP A 617 -14.32 -15.59 -31.99
C ASP A 617 -13.72 -15.61 -30.56
N GLY A 618 -14.56 -15.93 -29.55
CA GLY A 618 -14.16 -16.24 -28.18
C GLY A 618 -14.56 -15.19 -27.15
N ASP A 619 -15.22 -14.11 -27.58
CA ASP A 619 -15.54 -12.97 -26.72
C ASP A 619 -16.70 -13.29 -25.75
N ALA A 620 -16.40 -13.30 -24.46
CA ALA A 620 -17.37 -13.51 -23.40
C ALA A 620 -18.29 -12.31 -23.17
N GLU A 621 -17.89 -11.09 -23.54
CA GLU A 621 -18.77 -9.92 -23.59
C GLU A 621 -19.66 -9.97 -24.85
N GLY A 622 -19.16 -10.52 -25.96
CA GLY A 622 -19.96 -10.87 -27.14
C GLY A 622 -21.10 -11.83 -26.80
N LEU A 623 -20.82 -12.88 -26.02
CA LEU A 623 -21.83 -13.79 -25.47
C LEU A 623 -22.85 -13.07 -24.57
N CYS A 624 -22.40 -12.15 -23.70
CA CYS A 624 -23.28 -11.33 -22.86
C CYS A 624 -24.16 -10.38 -23.66
N ARG A 625 -23.64 -9.79 -24.75
CA ARG A 625 -24.41 -8.92 -25.64
C ARG A 625 -25.47 -9.70 -26.42
N LEU A 626 -25.10 -10.87 -26.95
CA LEU A 626 -26.02 -11.78 -27.62
C LEU A 626 -27.13 -12.27 -26.67
N ALA A 627 -26.79 -12.56 -25.40
CA ALA A 627 -27.77 -12.89 -24.37
C ALA A 627 -28.76 -11.74 -24.13
N SER A 628 -28.27 -10.51 -24.11
CA SER A 628 -29.09 -9.30 -23.93
C SER A 628 -30.05 -9.07 -25.10
N LEU A 629 -29.59 -9.25 -26.35
CA LEU A 629 -30.42 -9.20 -27.55
C LEU A 629 -31.50 -10.30 -27.53
N ARG A 630 -31.14 -11.54 -27.18
CA ARG A 630 -32.10 -12.65 -27.02
C ARG A 630 -33.14 -12.36 -25.94
N ARG A 631 -32.74 -11.76 -24.82
CA ARG A 631 -33.64 -11.36 -23.73
C ARG A 631 -34.61 -10.25 -24.14
N ALA A 632 -34.16 -9.29 -24.95
CA ALA A 632 -35.02 -8.26 -25.55
C ALA A 632 -36.04 -8.86 -26.54
N ALA A 633 -35.63 -9.86 -27.33
CA ALA A 633 -36.50 -10.67 -28.18
C ALA A 633 -37.37 -11.70 -27.43
N ALA A 634 -37.46 -11.60 -26.10
CA ALA A 634 -38.17 -12.50 -25.18
C ALA A 634 -37.71 -13.98 -25.16
N ASP A 635 -36.61 -14.34 -25.81
CA ASP A 635 -35.95 -15.65 -25.66
C ASP A 635 -35.09 -15.68 -24.38
N ALA A 636 -35.76 -15.72 -23.24
CA ALA A 636 -35.12 -15.83 -21.93
C ALA A 636 -34.29 -17.13 -21.79
N HIS A 637 -34.65 -18.20 -22.50
CA HIS A 637 -34.00 -19.50 -22.37
C HIS A 637 -32.72 -19.59 -23.22
N GLY A 638 -32.72 -19.03 -24.42
CA GLY A 638 -31.49 -18.80 -25.20
C GLY A 638 -30.54 -17.84 -24.51
N ALA A 639 -31.05 -16.73 -23.94
CA ALA A 639 -30.27 -15.79 -23.14
C ALA A 639 -29.58 -16.47 -21.94
N GLU A 640 -30.29 -17.32 -21.19
CA GLU A 640 -29.72 -18.03 -20.04
C GLU A 640 -28.57 -18.98 -20.43
N ARG A 641 -28.68 -19.69 -21.56
CA ARG A 641 -27.57 -20.53 -22.06
C ARG A 641 -26.34 -19.70 -22.42
N LEU A 642 -26.54 -18.55 -23.07
CA LEU A 642 -25.46 -17.66 -23.49
C LEU A 642 -24.74 -17.02 -22.29
N LEU A 643 -25.49 -16.63 -21.26
CA LEU A 643 -24.91 -16.23 -19.97
C LEU A 643 -24.14 -17.40 -19.33
N SER A 644 -24.67 -18.62 -19.39
CA SER A 644 -23.98 -19.82 -18.87
C SER A 644 -22.64 -20.06 -19.57
N GLN A 645 -22.58 -19.88 -20.90
CA GLN A 645 -21.33 -19.97 -21.65
C GLN A 645 -20.38 -18.82 -21.31
N ALA A 646 -20.86 -17.57 -21.21
CA ALA A 646 -20.03 -16.44 -20.79
C ALA A 646 -19.44 -16.65 -19.38
N ALA A 647 -20.21 -17.24 -18.46
CA ALA A 647 -19.77 -17.61 -17.11
C ALA A 647 -18.75 -18.78 -17.12
N GLU A 648 -18.90 -19.76 -18.01
CA GLU A 648 -17.89 -20.81 -18.25
C GLU A 648 -16.57 -20.23 -18.81
N HIS A 649 -16.65 -19.15 -19.59
CA HIS A 649 -15.51 -18.33 -20.01
C HIS A 649 -15.01 -17.34 -18.93
N GLY A 650 -15.57 -17.36 -17.72
CA GLY A 650 -15.13 -16.54 -16.59
C GLY A 650 -15.69 -15.12 -16.52
N ASN A 651 -16.70 -14.77 -17.33
CA ASN A 651 -17.33 -13.45 -17.27
C ASN A 651 -18.06 -13.24 -15.94
N THR A 652 -17.61 -12.23 -15.20
CA THR A 652 -18.03 -11.94 -13.82
C THR A 652 -19.45 -11.38 -13.72
N TRP A 653 -19.88 -10.59 -14.72
CA TRP A 653 -21.24 -10.08 -14.81
C TRP A 653 -22.24 -11.21 -15.13
N ALA A 654 -21.87 -12.11 -16.05
CA ALA A 654 -22.69 -13.28 -16.39
C ALA A 654 -22.91 -14.20 -15.18
N LEU A 655 -21.85 -14.47 -14.40
CA LEU A 655 -21.95 -15.22 -13.13
C LEU A 655 -22.95 -14.58 -12.15
N ASN A 656 -22.92 -13.26 -11.99
CA ASN A 656 -23.84 -12.53 -11.11
C ASN A 656 -25.29 -12.58 -11.63
N GLU A 657 -25.54 -12.31 -12.92
CA GLU A 657 -26.88 -12.41 -13.50
C GLU A 657 -27.46 -13.84 -13.41
N LEU A 658 -26.65 -14.89 -13.65
CA LEU A 658 -27.08 -16.28 -13.46
C LEU A 658 -27.42 -16.60 -12.00
N ALA A 659 -26.57 -16.19 -11.05
CA ALA A 659 -26.83 -16.38 -9.63
C ALA A 659 -28.14 -15.68 -9.21
N GLN A 660 -28.37 -14.45 -9.69
CA GLN A 660 -29.64 -13.75 -9.49
C GLN A 660 -30.84 -14.43 -10.16
N ILE A 661 -30.69 -14.99 -11.37
CA ILE A 661 -31.75 -15.73 -12.07
C ILE A 661 -32.12 -16.99 -11.29
N ARG A 662 -31.13 -17.76 -10.83
CA ARG A 662 -31.34 -18.96 -10.00
C ARG A 662 -31.97 -18.62 -8.65
N GLU A 663 -31.54 -17.55 -8.00
CA GLU A 663 -32.11 -17.07 -6.75
C GLU A 663 -33.58 -16.63 -6.93
N LYS A 664 -33.90 -15.90 -8.01
CA LYS A 664 -35.28 -15.48 -8.37
C LYS A 664 -36.17 -16.67 -8.77
N ALA A 665 -35.58 -17.77 -9.25
CA ALA A 665 -36.27 -19.03 -9.55
C ALA A 665 -36.48 -19.94 -8.31
N GLY A 666 -35.89 -19.61 -7.16
CA GLY A 666 -35.91 -20.44 -5.95
C GLY A 666 -34.84 -21.53 -5.90
N ASN A 667 -33.92 -21.58 -6.87
CA ASN A 667 -32.78 -22.52 -6.89
C ASN A 667 -31.63 -22.00 -6.00
N HIS A 668 -31.91 -21.77 -4.72
CA HIS A 668 -30.99 -21.15 -3.75
C HIS A 668 -29.63 -21.87 -3.65
N ASP A 669 -29.62 -23.20 -3.66
CA ASP A 669 -28.40 -24.02 -3.64
C ASP A 669 -27.57 -23.90 -4.93
N GLU A 670 -28.18 -23.51 -6.06
CA GLU A 670 -27.50 -23.31 -7.34
C GLU A 670 -26.95 -21.89 -7.44
N ALA A 671 -27.69 -20.89 -6.96
CA ALA A 671 -27.21 -19.52 -6.80
C ALA A 671 -25.96 -19.47 -5.90
N GLU A 672 -25.96 -20.18 -4.75
CA GLU A 672 -24.79 -20.27 -3.88
C GLU A 672 -23.59 -20.95 -4.58
N ARG A 673 -23.81 -22.03 -5.34
CA ARG A 673 -22.73 -22.72 -6.08
C ARG A 673 -22.16 -21.92 -7.25
N LEU A 674 -22.92 -20.95 -7.79
CA LEU A 674 -22.44 -20.01 -8.81
C LEU A 674 -21.67 -18.83 -8.19
N ALA A 675 -21.97 -18.47 -6.93
CA ALA A 675 -21.28 -17.43 -6.16
C ALA A 675 -20.15 -17.98 -5.26
N GLN A 676 -19.77 -19.25 -5.39
CA GLN A 676 -18.70 -19.88 -4.61
C GLN A 676 -17.32 -19.73 -5.29
N PRO A 677 -16.25 -19.33 -4.56
CA PRO A 677 -14.92 -19.16 -5.15
C PRO A 677 -14.37 -20.41 -5.84
N GLU A 678 -14.65 -21.60 -5.30
CA GLU A 678 -14.05 -22.87 -5.71
C GLU A 678 -14.44 -23.35 -7.13
N ARG A 679 -15.44 -22.74 -7.77
CA ARG A 679 -15.85 -23.03 -9.15
C ARG A 679 -15.49 -21.94 -10.17
N GLY A 680 -14.99 -20.80 -9.72
CA GLY A 680 -14.51 -19.73 -10.60
C GLY A 680 -13.15 -20.09 -11.21
N ALA A 681 -13.15 -20.80 -12.34
CA ALA A 681 -11.95 -21.34 -12.96
C ALA A 681 -11.06 -20.32 -13.72
N TYR A 682 -10.97 -19.06 -13.26
CA TYR A 682 -9.89 -18.12 -13.63
C TYR A 682 -9.53 -17.16 -12.48
N ARG A 683 -8.22 -16.88 -12.33
CA ARG A 683 -7.60 -16.37 -11.10
C ARG A 683 -7.38 -14.85 -11.07
N LEU A 684 -8.30 -14.07 -11.64
CA LEU A 684 -8.12 -12.63 -11.91
C LEU A 684 -9.22 -11.71 -11.33
N GLY A 685 -10.10 -12.21 -10.47
CA GLY A 685 -11.30 -11.45 -10.05
C GLY A 685 -11.86 -11.79 -8.67
N GLU A 686 -11.03 -11.85 -7.62
CA GLU A 686 -11.51 -12.11 -6.24
C GLU A 686 -12.64 -11.14 -5.80
N LEU A 687 -12.53 -9.86 -6.19
CA LEU A 687 -13.56 -8.81 -6.01
C LEU A 687 -14.94 -9.12 -6.64
N SER A 688 -15.01 -10.01 -7.63
CA SER A 688 -16.26 -10.33 -8.32
C SER A 688 -17.10 -11.39 -7.62
N VAL A 689 -16.46 -12.41 -7.04
CA VAL A 689 -17.13 -13.49 -6.33
C VAL A 689 -17.76 -12.97 -5.05
N THR A 690 -17.07 -12.09 -4.33
CA THR A 690 -17.65 -11.43 -3.15
C THR A 690 -18.84 -10.54 -3.55
N SER A 691 -18.81 -9.85 -4.70
CA SER A 691 -19.95 -9.06 -5.19
C SER A 691 -21.21 -9.92 -5.41
N ALA A 692 -21.07 -11.15 -5.91
CA ALA A 692 -22.20 -12.07 -6.07
C ALA A 692 -22.74 -12.53 -4.70
N LEU A 693 -21.87 -12.83 -3.73
CA LEU A 693 -22.27 -13.15 -2.35
C LEU A 693 -22.97 -11.97 -1.66
N VAL A 694 -22.50 -10.73 -1.85
CA VAL A 694 -23.14 -9.48 -1.38
C VAL A 694 -24.54 -9.34 -2.00
N CYS A 695 -24.69 -9.54 -3.31
CA CYS A 695 -25.97 -9.48 -3.99
C CYS A 695 -26.96 -10.53 -3.47
N LEU A 696 -26.54 -11.79 -3.33
CA LEU A 696 -27.39 -12.86 -2.81
C LEU A 696 -27.77 -12.63 -1.33
N ALA A 697 -26.83 -12.17 -0.49
CA ALA A 697 -27.11 -11.82 0.89
C ALA A 697 -28.15 -10.70 1.00
N ALA A 698 -28.02 -9.63 0.20
CA ALA A 698 -28.97 -8.53 0.15
C ALA A 698 -30.35 -8.97 -0.38
N MET A 699 -30.40 -9.85 -1.39
CA MET A 699 -31.65 -10.42 -1.91
C MET A 699 -32.37 -11.25 -0.84
N ARG A 700 -31.67 -12.14 -0.14
CA ARG A 700 -32.27 -12.98 0.91
C ARG A 700 -32.72 -12.18 2.13
N ALA A 701 -31.94 -11.17 2.53
CA ALA A 701 -32.33 -10.27 3.61
C ALA A 701 -33.61 -9.48 3.28
N ARG A 702 -33.77 -9.04 2.02
CA ARG A 702 -34.99 -8.39 1.52
C ARG A 702 -36.17 -9.36 1.35
N ALA A 703 -35.91 -10.65 1.13
CA ALA A 703 -36.91 -11.71 1.09
C ALA A 703 -37.30 -12.26 2.48
N GLY A 704 -36.59 -11.88 3.55
CA GLY A 704 -36.84 -12.32 4.93
C GLY A 704 -36.04 -13.55 5.37
N ASP A 705 -35.25 -14.20 4.52
CA ASP A 705 -34.27 -15.21 4.94
C ASP A 705 -32.99 -14.52 5.43
N HIS A 706 -33.10 -13.91 6.61
CA HIS A 706 -31.99 -13.25 7.27
C HIS A 706 -30.90 -14.24 7.73
N HIS A 707 -31.20 -15.53 7.90
CA HIS A 707 -30.24 -16.51 8.39
C HIS A 707 -29.26 -16.95 7.29
N SER A 708 -29.77 -17.28 6.11
CA SER A 708 -28.91 -17.55 4.96
C SER A 708 -28.23 -16.27 4.46
N ALA A 709 -28.91 -15.11 4.53
CA ALA A 709 -28.27 -13.83 4.24
C ALA A 709 -27.03 -13.60 5.12
N GLU A 710 -27.16 -13.75 6.45
CA GLU A 710 -26.02 -13.60 7.35
C GLU A 710 -24.92 -14.63 7.07
N ARG A 711 -25.28 -15.91 6.81
CA ARG A 711 -24.30 -16.94 6.42
C ARG A 711 -23.43 -16.49 5.24
N LEU A 712 -24.04 -15.95 4.19
CA LEU A 712 -23.36 -15.44 3.01
C LEU A 712 -22.51 -14.20 3.31
N ALA A 713 -23.01 -13.27 4.12
CA ALA A 713 -22.25 -12.07 4.49
C ALA A 713 -21.04 -12.36 5.38
N ARG A 714 -21.14 -13.33 6.31
CA ARG A 714 -19.95 -13.80 7.06
C ARG A 714 -18.94 -14.47 6.13
N HIS A 715 -19.40 -15.25 5.14
CA HIS A 715 -18.51 -15.88 4.15
C HIS A 715 -17.75 -14.83 3.32
N ALA A 716 -18.43 -13.80 2.81
CA ALA A 716 -17.80 -12.68 2.11
C ALA A 716 -16.79 -11.93 3.01
N ALA A 717 -17.14 -11.64 4.26
CA ALA A 717 -16.24 -10.98 5.21
C ALA A 717 -15.01 -11.82 5.60
N HIS A 718 -15.13 -13.16 5.62
CA HIS A 718 -13.97 -14.06 5.77
C HIS A 718 -13.01 -14.02 4.57
N HIS A 719 -13.47 -13.57 3.39
CA HIS A 719 -12.64 -13.30 2.21
C HIS A 719 -12.26 -11.81 2.07
N GLY A 720 -12.47 -11.00 3.13
CA GLY A 720 -12.07 -9.59 3.19
C GLY A 720 -13.16 -8.58 2.79
N ASP A 721 -14.29 -9.03 2.23
CA ASP A 721 -15.40 -8.13 1.86
C ASP A 721 -16.37 -7.91 3.03
N THR A 722 -16.03 -6.95 3.88
CA THR A 722 -16.90 -6.47 4.97
C THR A 722 -18.14 -5.73 4.46
N GLY A 723 -18.19 -5.37 3.17
CA GLY A 723 -19.32 -4.70 2.53
C GLY A 723 -20.61 -5.52 2.62
N ALA A 724 -20.52 -6.85 2.65
CA ALA A 724 -21.68 -7.71 2.89
C ALA A 724 -22.29 -7.50 4.30
N LEU A 725 -21.45 -7.42 5.34
CA LEU A 725 -21.90 -7.16 6.71
C LEU A 725 -22.45 -5.74 6.86
N TYR A 726 -21.83 -4.76 6.21
CA TYR A 726 -22.36 -3.39 6.10
C TYR A 726 -23.77 -3.38 5.50
N ARG A 727 -23.96 -4.05 4.34
CA ARG A 727 -25.27 -4.11 3.66
C ARG A 727 -26.34 -4.82 4.48
N LEU A 728 -25.98 -5.83 5.27
CA LEU A 728 -26.95 -6.45 6.18
C LEU A 728 -27.27 -5.57 7.39
N ALA A 729 -26.30 -4.84 7.95
CA ALA A 729 -26.57 -3.88 9.01
C ALA A 729 -27.50 -2.75 8.52
N GLU A 730 -27.28 -2.26 7.30
CA GLU A 730 -28.15 -1.31 6.59
C GLU A 730 -29.58 -1.86 6.44
N ILE A 731 -29.76 -3.05 5.85
CA ILE A 731 -31.09 -3.66 5.65
C ILE A 731 -31.80 -3.98 6.99
N ARG A 732 -31.07 -4.39 8.04
CA ARG A 732 -31.64 -4.60 9.38
C ARG A 732 -32.06 -3.30 10.04
N GLU A 733 -31.30 -2.21 9.85
CA GLU A 733 -31.66 -0.88 10.35
C GLU A 733 -32.89 -0.33 9.61
N GLU A 734 -33.00 -0.53 8.29
CA GLU A 734 -34.20 -0.21 7.50
C GLU A 734 -35.43 -1.01 7.96
N ALA A 735 -35.25 -2.28 8.35
CA ALA A 735 -36.30 -3.12 8.91
C ALA A 735 -36.68 -2.79 10.37
N GLY A 736 -35.87 -1.97 11.07
CA GLY A 736 -36.05 -1.61 12.48
C GLY A 736 -35.42 -2.57 13.50
N ASP A 737 -34.69 -3.60 13.05
CA ASP A 737 -34.00 -4.60 13.87
C ASP A 737 -32.68 -4.05 14.47
N ARG A 738 -32.76 -2.91 15.16
CA ARG A 738 -31.61 -2.09 15.61
C ARG A 738 -30.50 -2.87 16.34
N HIS A 739 -30.88 -3.81 17.23
CA HIS A 739 -29.93 -4.65 17.96
C HIS A 739 -29.13 -5.58 17.02
N GLU A 740 -29.78 -6.10 15.97
CA GLU A 740 -29.15 -6.98 15.00
C GLU A 740 -28.27 -6.18 14.02
N ALA A 741 -28.73 -4.99 13.63
CA ALA A 741 -27.92 -4.05 12.85
C ALA A 741 -26.62 -3.69 13.59
N GLU A 742 -26.68 -3.36 14.89
CA GLU A 742 -25.48 -3.12 15.70
C GLU A 742 -24.60 -4.35 15.80
N ARG A 743 -25.16 -5.55 16.02
CA ARG A 743 -24.37 -6.80 16.09
C ARG A 743 -23.59 -7.05 14.80
N LEU A 744 -24.20 -6.81 13.64
CA LEU A 744 -23.55 -6.95 12.34
C LEU A 744 -22.47 -5.89 12.10
N ALA A 745 -22.73 -4.64 12.51
CA ALA A 745 -21.77 -3.55 12.44
C ALA A 745 -20.56 -3.75 13.38
N LEU A 746 -20.79 -4.29 14.58
CA LEU A 746 -19.74 -4.73 15.50
C LEU A 746 -18.91 -5.88 14.91
N GLN A 747 -19.53 -6.79 14.16
CA GLN A 747 -18.77 -7.85 13.48
C GLN A 747 -17.88 -7.26 12.37
N ALA A 748 -18.39 -6.34 11.54
CA ALA A 748 -17.58 -5.64 10.54
C ALA A 748 -16.40 -4.87 11.17
N ALA A 749 -16.65 -4.17 12.28
CA ALA A 749 -15.60 -3.48 13.04
C ALA A 749 -14.59 -4.45 13.68
N GLY A 750 -15.00 -5.68 14.01
CA GLY A 750 -14.12 -6.78 14.42
C GLY A 750 -13.18 -7.24 13.31
N HIS A 751 -13.61 -7.16 12.04
CA HIS A 751 -12.76 -7.36 10.85
C HIS A 751 -11.97 -6.09 10.46
N GLY A 752 -12.04 -5.01 11.26
CA GLY A 752 -11.30 -3.77 11.06
C GLY A 752 -12.03 -2.67 10.29
N ASP A 753 -13.29 -2.90 9.88
CA ASP A 753 -14.12 -1.94 9.14
C ASP A 753 -15.13 -1.22 10.06
N GLY A 754 -14.81 0.02 10.44
CA GLY A 754 -15.69 0.86 11.26
C GLY A 754 -16.89 1.47 10.53
N LEU A 755 -16.96 1.39 9.19
CA LEU A 755 -17.93 2.14 8.38
C LEU A 755 -19.38 1.79 8.71
N ALA A 756 -19.65 0.54 9.09
CA ALA A 756 -20.98 0.11 9.52
C ALA A 756 -21.42 0.78 10.84
N LEU A 757 -20.51 0.91 11.82
CA LEU A 757 -20.80 1.65 13.06
C LEU A 757 -20.94 3.16 12.81
N THR A 758 -20.09 3.71 11.94
CA THR A 758 -20.16 5.11 11.49
C THR A 758 -21.48 5.42 10.78
N HIS A 759 -22.01 4.50 9.96
CA HIS A 759 -23.32 4.65 9.33
C HIS A 759 -24.46 4.59 10.37
N LEU A 760 -24.47 3.60 11.26
CA LEU A 760 -25.51 3.51 12.31
C LEU A 760 -25.48 4.71 13.26
N ALA A 761 -24.31 5.24 13.60
CA ALA A 761 -24.18 6.48 14.37
C ALA A 761 -24.85 7.67 13.66
N GLY A 762 -24.64 7.81 12.34
CA GLY A 762 -25.34 8.80 11.51
C GLY A 762 -26.86 8.61 11.48
N ARG A 763 -27.35 7.37 11.38
CA ARG A 763 -28.79 7.06 11.42
C ARG A 763 -29.44 7.37 12.77
N ARG A 764 -28.73 7.19 13.89
CA ARG A 764 -29.17 7.63 15.23
C ARG A 764 -29.19 9.16 15.33
N GLU A 765 -28.18 9.83 14.80
CA GLU A 765 -28.08 11.30 14.77
C GLU A 765 -29.27 11.92 13.99
N GLU A 766 -29.58 11.39 12.80
CA GLU A 766 -30.73 11.78 11.98
C GLU A 766 -32.08 11.55 12.69
N ALA A 767 -32.17 10.50 13.52
CA ALA A 767 -33.36 10.21 14.34
C ALA A 767 -33.46 11.09 15.61
N GLY A 768 -32.45 11.92 15.91
CA GLY A 768 -32.37 12.70 17.16
C GLY A 768 -31.97 11.88 18.39
N GLU A 769 -31.51 10.64 18.20
CA GLU A 769 -31.10 9.69 19.25
C GLU A 769 -29.65 9.94 19.67
N TYR A 770 -29.39 11.19 20.08
CA TYR A 770 -28.06 11.78 20.20
C TYR A 770 -27.09 11.05 21.13
N GLU A 771 -27.55 10.51 22.27
CA GLU A 771 -26.68 9.76 23.19
C GLU A 771 -26.22 8.42 22.59
N GLU A 772 -27.08 7.79 21.80
CA GLU A 772 -26.81 6.52 21.13
C GLU A 772 -25.92 6.72 19.89
N ALA A 773 -26.10 7.83 19.15
CA ALA A 773 -25.19 8.26 18.11
C ALA A 773 -23.76 8.44 18.65
N GLU A 774 -23.59 9.19 19.75
CA GLU A 774 -22.28 9.34 20.38
C GLU A 774 -21.71 8.00 20.88
N ARG A 775 -22.54 7.07 21.41
CA ARG A 775 -22.09 5.73 21.84
C ARG A 775 -21.52 4.92 20.67
N LEU A 776 -22.24 4.84 19.55
CA LEU A 776 -21.80 4.10 18.36
C LEU A 776 -20.55 4.71 17.73
N ALA A 777 -20.42 6.04 17.73
CA ALA A 777 -19.22 6.71 17.24
C ALA A 777 -17.99 6.50 18.15
N ARG A 778 -18.18 6.43 19.48
CA ARG A 778 -17.11 6.03 20.42
C ARG A 778 -16.67 4.58 20.22
N LEU A 779 -17.62 3.70 19.85
CA LEU A 779 -17.36 2.29 19.56
C LEU A 779 -16.56 2.14 18.25
N ALA A 780 -16.93 2.87 17.20
CA ALA A 780 -16.15 2.97 15.97
C ALA A 780 -14.71 3.46 16.24
N ALA A 781 -14.55 4.50 17.06
CA ALA A 781 -13.24 5.05 17.43
C ALA A 781 -12.36 4.05 18.19
N GLN A 782 -12.94 3.20 19.05
CA GLN A 782 -12.23 2.12 19.74
C GLN A 782 -11.70 1.04 18.77
N HIS A 783 -12.39 0.78 17.67
CA HIS A 783 -11.92 -0.11 16.59
C HIS A 783 -10.95 0.59 15.61
N GLY A 784 -10.75 1.91 15.77
CA GLY A 784 -9.80 2.73 15.02
C GLY A 784 -10.43 3.71 14.03
N ASP A 785 -11.76 3.74 13.91
CA ASP A 785 -12.50 4.71 13.09
C ASP A 785 -12.87 5.95 13.93
N ALA A 786 -11.92 6.87 14.07
CA ALA A 786 -12.13 8.17 14.72
C ALA A 786 -12.88 9.18 13.84
N GLU A 787 -13.23 8.83 12.60
CA GLU A 787 -13.98 9.67 11.66
C GLU A 787 -15.48 9.69 12.01
N ALA A 788 -16.01 8.64 12.64
CA ALA A 788 -17.37 8.63 13.21
C ALA A 788 -17.66 9.86 14.10
N LEU A 789 -16.77 10.14 15.05
CA LEU A 789 -16.88 11.27 15.99
C LEU A 789 -16.74 12.62 15.26
N TYR A 790 -15.89 12.70 14.24
CA TYR A 790 -15.72 13.90 13.40
C TYR A 790 -16.99 14.21 12.61
N ARG A 791 -17.63 13.19 12.02
CA ARG A 791 -18.88 13.35 11.25
C ARG A 791 -20.04 13.82 12.11
N LEU A 792 -20.22 13.25 13.31
CA LEU A 792 -21.20 13.76 14.27
C LEU A 792 -20.91 15.21 14.69
N ALA A 793 -19.64 15.56 14.92
CA ALA A 793 -19.26 16.92 15.27
C ALA A 793 -19.58 17.93 14.14
N VAL A 794 -19.34 17.59 12.88
CA VAL A 794 -19.75 18.39 11.71
C VAL A 794 -21.29 18.49 11.61
N GLY A 795 -22.02 17.42 11.93
CA GLY A 795 -23.48 17.43 12.04
C GLY A 795 -23.98 18.44 13.08
N ARG A 796 -23.40 18.42 14.29
CA ARG A 796 -23.70 19.37 15.37
C ARG A 796 -23.33 20.81 15.03
N GLU A 797 -22.20 21.05 14.37
CA GLU A 797 -21.81 22.39 13.91
C GLU A 797 -22.86 22.95 12.94
N ARG A 798 -23.28 22.15 11.95
CA ARG A 798 -24.34 22.50 10.99
C ARG A 798 -25.71 22.71 11.64
N ALA A 799 -26.03 21.96 12.69
CA ALA A 799 -27.25 22.12 13.49
C ALA A 799 -27.19 23.30 14.48
N GLY A 800 -26.04 23.98 14.62
CA GLY A 800 -25.84 25.11 15.52
C GLY A 800 -25.44 24.74 16.96
N ASP A 801 -25.30 23.45 17.29
CA ASP A 801 -24.75 23.00 18.58
C ASP A 801 -23.21 23.04 18.55
N ALA A 802 -22.66 24.25 18.56
CA ALA A 802 -21.22 24.48 18.63
C ALA A 802 -20.58 23.85 19.88
N ARG A 803 -21.32 23.63 20.97
CA ARG A 803 -20.81 23.00 22.21
C ARG A 803 -20.79 21.47 22.12
N GLY A 804 -21.72 20.86 21.39
CA GLY A 804 -21.68 19.44 20.99
C GLY A 804 -20.52 19.18 20.04
N ALA A 805 -20.44 19.97 18.98
CA ALA A 805 -19.36 19.91 18.00
C ALA A 805 -17.97 20.03 18.65
N GLU A 806 -17.75 21.02 19.52
CA GLU A 806 -16.45 21.23 20.19
C GLU A 806 -16.04 20.03 21.06
N ARG A 807 -16.98 19.39 21.78
CA ARG A 807 -16.67 18.16 22.54
C ARG A 807 -16.28 17.01 21.62
N LEU A 808 -17.08 16.74 20.59
CA LEU A 808 -16.91 15.59 19.70
C LEU A 808 -15.68 15.72 18.81
N PHE A 809 -15.36 16.93 18.33
CA PHE A 809 -14.06 17.19 17.69
C PHE A 809 -12.90 17.01 18.67
N THR A 810 -13.03 17.42 19.95
CA THR A 810 -11.95 17.20 20.94
C THR A 810 -11.72 15.72 21.19
N GLU A 811 -12.79 14.93 21.33
CA GLU A 811 -12.71 13.49 21.53
C GLU A 811 -12.11 12.78 20.29
N SER A 812 -12.59 13.11 19.09
CA SER A 812 -12.01 12.63 17.81
C SER A 812 -10.53 13.01 17.67
N ALA A 813 -10.14 14.21 18.10
CA ALA A 813 -8.76 14.70 18.09
C ALA A 813 -7.85 13.99 19.09
N ASP A 814 -8.38 13.42 20.17
CA ASP A 814 -7.62 12.66 21.16
C ASP A 814 -7.54 11.17 20.81
N TRP A 815 -8.53 10.62 20.11
CA TRP A 815 -8.39 9.39 19.30
C TRP A 815 -7.45 9.57 18.09
N GLY A 816 -7.05 10.80 17.77
CA GLY A 816 -5.97 11.11 16.83
C GLY A 816 -6.42 11.37 15.39
N ASN A 817 -7.67 11.79 15.17
CA ASN A 817 -8.08 12.45 13.93
C ASN A 817 -7.47 13.86 13.89
N THR A 818 -6.63 14.16 12.89
CA THR A 818 -5.95 15.46 12.77
C THR A 818 -6.87 16.57 12.26
N TRP A 819 -7.87 16.24 11.43
CA TRP A 819 -8.86 17.21 10.92
C TRP A 819 -9.80 17.73 12.01
N ALA A 820 -10.00 16.97 13.09
CA ALA A 820 -10.80 17.40 14.22
C ALA A 820 -10.14 18.59 14.97
N LEU A 821 -8.82 18.61 15.11
CA LEU A 821 -8.05 19.76 15.63
C LEU A 821 -8.20 20.99 14.74
N SER A 822 -8.28 20.78 13.43
CA SER A 822 -8.46 21.83 12.43
C SER A 822 -9.80 22.54 12.58
N ARG A 823 -10.90 21.79 12.65
CA ARG A 823 -12.24 22.38 12.87
C ARG A 823 -12.32 23.09 14.21
N LEU A 824 -11.70 22.57 15.27
CA LEU A 824 -11.57 23.28 16.55
C LEU A 824 -10.84 24.62 16.40
N ALA A 825 -9.75 24.67 15.62
CA ALA A 825 -9.02 25.92 15.37
C ALA A 825 -9.87 26.95 14.61
N GLU A 826 -10.55 26.52 13.54
CA GLU A 826 -11.51 27.36 12.79
C GLU A 826 -12.65 27.87 13.68
N MET A 827 -13.27 27.00 14.49
CA MET A 827 -14.35 27.37 15.41
C MET A 827 -13.88 28.40 16.45
N ARG A 828 -12.66 28.25 16.98
CA ARG A 828 -12.07 29.23 17.91
C ARG A 828 -11.75 30.56 17.24
N GLU A 829 -11.29 30.56 15.98
CA GLU A 829 -11.09 31.80 15.24
C GLU A 829 -12.42 32.51 14.92
N ARG A 830 -13.46 31.77 14.50
CA ARG A 830 -14.84 32.29 14.34
C ARG A 830 -15.41 32.87 15.64
N ALA A 831 -15.04 32.30 16.79
CA ALA A 831 -15.41 32.80 18.12
C ALA A 831 -14.51 33.95 18.64
N GLY A 832 -13.49 34.38 17.88
CA GLY A 832 -12.56 35.44 18.27
C GLY A 832 -11.42 35.01 19.21
N ASP A 833 -11.36 33.75 19.64
CA ASP A 833 -10.28 33.19 20.46
C ASP A 833 -9.07 32.83 19.58
N ARG A 834 -8.41 33.87 19.03
CA ARG A 834 -7.24 33.70 18.14
C ARG A 834 -6.10 32.94 18.82
N GLN A 835 -5.92 33.09 20.14
CA GLN A 835 -4.89 32.35 20.88
C GLN A 835 -5.27 30.87 21.06
N GLY A 836 -6.55 30.55 21.27
CA GLY A 836 -7.06 29.18 21.27
C GLY A 836 -6.90 28.51 19.91
N ALA A 837 -7.30 29.21 18.85
CA ALA A 837 -7.12 28.77 17.48
C ALA A 837 -5.63 28.48 17.17
N GLU A 838 -4.72 29.39 17.54
CA GLU A 838 -3.29 29.20 17.32
C GLU A 838 -2.72 28.00 18.11
N ARG A 839 -3.11 27.81 19.39
CA ARG A 839 -2.69 26.63 20.17
C ARG A 839 -3.17 25.31 19.56
N LEU A 840 -4.41 25.28 19.07
CA LEU A 840 -4.99 24.11 18.41
C LEU A 840 -4.32 23.83 17.06
N ALA A 841 -4.02 24.89 16.29
CA ALA A 841 -3.27 24.79 15.05
C ALA A 841 -1.84 24.25 15.26
N ARG A 842 -1.13 24.68 16.32
CA ARG A 842 0.20 24.13 16.64
C ARG A 842 0.12 22.66 17.01
N ARG A 843 -0.84 22.28 17.87
CA ARG A 843 -1.13 20.86 18.19
C ARG A 843 -1.44 20.05 16.94
N ALA A 844 -2.17 20.61 15.97
CA ALA A 844 -2.47 19.97 14.69
C ALA A 844 -1.22 19.79 13.82
N ALA A 845 -0.37 20.81 13.73
CA ALA A 845 0.90 20.75 13.02
C ALA A 845 1.81 19.67 13.64
N ASP A 846 2.04 19.67 14.96
CA ASP A 846 2.95 18.71 15.62
C ASP A 846 2.54 17.24 15.44
N ARG A 847 1.22 16.97 15.31
CA ARG A 847 0.66 15.65 15.00
C ARG A 847 0.92 15.19 13.56
N GLY A 848 1.29 16.07 12.64
CA GLY A 848 1.41 15.79 11.20
C GLY A 848 0.06 15.93 10.49
N SER A 849 -0.32 17.16 10.11
CA SER A 849 -1.61 17.45 9.48
C SER A 849 -1.41 18.14 8.13
N SER A 850 -2.05 17.62 7.08
CA SER A 850 -1.88 18.06 5.68
C SER A 850 -2.48 19.43 5.33
N MET A 851 -2.81 20.27 6.30
CA MET A 851 -3.45 21.57 6.11
C MET A 851 -2.48 22.73 5.82
N VAL A 852 -1.67 22.59 4.78
CA VAL A 852 -0.64 23.59 4.43
C VAL A 852 -1.26 24.99 4.26
N SER A 853 -2.39 25.12 3.57
CA SER A 853 -3.05 26.40 3.29
C SER A 853 -3.54 27.14 4.54
N PHE A 854 -4.07 26.43 5.55
CA PHE A 854 -4.50 27.05 6.83
C PHE A 854 -3.29 27.43 7.68
N PHE A 855 -2.30 26.53 7.82
CA PHE A 855 -1.09 26.81 8.58
C PHE A 855 -0.26 27.94 7.97
N ARG A 856 -0.27 28.10 6.64
CA ARG A 856 0.37 29.24 5.95
C ARG A 856 -0.25 30.58 6.33
N SER A 857 -1.57 30.66 6.53
CA SER A 857 -2.23 31.91 6.91
C SER A 857 -1.84 32.41 8.31
N LEU A 858 -1.42 31.49 9.19
CA LEU A 858 -0.87 31.79 10.52
C LEU A 858 0.65 31.97 10.49
N TRP A 859 1.37 31.11 9.75
CA TRP A 859 2.83 31.05 9.72
C TRP A 859 3.34 30.85 8.27
N PRO A 860 3.49 31.93 7.49
CA PRO A 860 3.83 31.83 6.05
C PRO A 860 5.16 31.16 5.72
N HIS A 861 6.10 31.10 6.66
CA HIS A 861 7.44 30.54 6.48
C HIS A 861 7.68 29.24 7.26
N GLY A 862 6.61 28.66 7.81
CA GLY A 862 6.66 27.47 8.66
C GLY A 862 6.80 27.77 10.15
N LEU A 863 6.97 26.70 10.91
CA LEU A 863 7.36 26.69 12.32
C LEU A 863 8.81 26.20 12.47
N GLU A 864 9.50 26.68 13.50
CA GLU A 864 10.71 26.04 14.02
C GLU A 864 10.35 24.78 14.81
N ALA A 865 11.34 23.94 15.15
CA ALA A 865 11.07 22.64 15.79
C ALA A 865 10.28 22.76 17.11
N ASP A 866 10.52 23.82 17.89
CA ASP A 866 9.82 24.15 19.15
C ASP A 866 8.39 24.68 18.99
N GLY A 867 7.92 24.86 17.75
CA GLY A 867 6.59 25.42 17.45
C GLY A 867 6.53 26.95 17.54
N THR A 868 7.67 27.65 17.51
CA THR A 868 7.70 29.11 17.26
C THR A 868 7.62 29.42 15.76
N PRO A 869 7.05 30.57 15.33
CA PRO A 869 6.97 30.93 13.91
C PRO A 869 8.34 31.20 13.28
N SER A 870 8.64 30.55 12.16
CA SER A 870 9.85 30.79 11.38
C SER A 870 9.86 32.20 10.77
N LEU A 871 11.04 32.84 10.78
CA LEU A 871 11.23 34.14 10.15
C LEU A 871 11.42 34.01 8.62
N PRO A 872 11.07 35.04 7.83
CA PRO A 872 11.37 35.06 6.40
C PRO A 872 12.88 34.96 6.16
N LEU A 873 13.29 34.25 5.09
CA LEU A 873 14.69 34.12 4.66
C LEU A 873 15.21 35.42 4.01
N ARG A 874 15.35 36.49 4.81
CA ARG A 874 15.90 37.78 4.35
C ARG A 874 17.42 37.75 4.27
N PHE A 875 17.93 37.60 3.04
CA PHE A 875 19.24 38.08 2.58
C PHE A 875 20.43 37.89 3.55
N ALA A 876 21.05 36.70 3.51
CA ALA A 876 22.41 36.50 4.01
C ALA A 876 23.48 37.15 3.09
N SER A 877 23.25 38.38 2.63
CA SER A 877 24.17 39.12 1.77
C SER A 877 25.08 40.05 2.58
N ARG A 878 26.40 39.89 2.44
CA ARG A 878 27.47 40.67 3.09
C ARG A 878 27.59 40.48 4.61
N ALA A 879 28.06 39.28 4.99
CA ALA A 879 29.13 39.27 5.99
C ALA A 879 30.27 40.17 5.49
N ARG A 880 30.77 41.08 6.31
CA ARG A 880 31.94 41.90 5.96
C ARG A 880 33.20 41.05 6.11
N THR A 881 34.02 40.99 5.06
CA THR A 881 35.43 40.66 5.22
C THR A 881 36.09 41.72 6.11
N PRO A 882 36.72 41.35 7.24
CA PRO A 882 37.68 42.23 7.88
C PRO A 882 38.97 42.30 7.05
N GLU A 883 39.56 43.49 7.00
CA GLU A 883 40.99 43.69 6.68
C GLU A 883 41.83 43.58 7.96
#